data_AF-A0A6M0JU82-F1
#
_entry.id   AF-A0A6M0JU82-F1
#
_cell.length_a   1.000
_cell.length_b   1.000
_cell.length_c   1.000
_cell.angle_alpha   90.00
_cell.angle_beta   90.00
_cell.angle_gamma   90.00
#
_symmetry.space_group_name_H-M   'P 1'
#
loop_
_entity.id
_entity.type
_entity.pdbx_description
1 polymer ?
#
loop_
_entity_poly.entity_id
_entity_poly.type
_entity_poly.pdbx_seq_one_letter_code
_entity_poly.pdbx_strand_id
1 'polypeptide(L)'
;MRTGDLGGARERLDQMLALRPHEADLHLLGANLILVEADGQETREVAHQRLAWINRVYLANDLEPLRSATDAAGENGKLSLDELETSEPKSRMPRDSRRKRQLEAPQKVSVIVAAWNATETLETALKSLAHQTWTNLEVIVVDDASSDDTAELAEQFAARDPRFRLLRHTKNQGAYAARNTGVAAARGAFITTHDSDDWSHPRKIETQVLPMLESHEPVATLSHWVRTRSDLCFGQWSTPSGWMGWIHRNVSSLMIKRSVFEQLGYWDRVSVNADTEYYYRVIQAFGTSRVKEVLPGVPLAFARHLSTSLTQNPETNVQSVFGGVRKAYQDAADQWHTQARTADDLYMPAYPETRPFPAPPEICRSARSLQASDDSASTRTTSPNCSSIILPNTLFFVHIPKTAGTSFRQAASDFLGEPAIQCDYGIKQRQTSPLVRTWVHETADLFELAQQLGKTRCRLICGHAPLERFGPLVGLLNTLTFVRSPVERVVSHFEHSVRHAGYEGTLDDFITQPTNQNLQSRLLGAAPLEAIGLVGVTERYEESLALINQTYHLRLSALTINCHPDRDEQDGYALTPELRQKIDQLNRSDVALVARANRLLDARRAAFESGQSFVHGTIQSVKPKAVSGFAFTHHHGLPVMVQLLVNGAAVASSNATAMRPPLRGLGAPRHGCVGFDFILAKPLARGDHVECIAQPSGQSLGTRRWQPPAKKAK
;
A
#
# COMPACT_ATOMS: atom_id res chain seq x y z
N MET A 1 -23.56 -0.87 -0.84
CA MET A 1 -23.15 -0.48 -2.22
C MET A 1 -22.80 -1.68 -3.11
N ARG A 2 -21.75 -2.48 -2.87
CA ARG A 2 -21.40 -3.63 -3.74
C ARG A 2 -22.42 -4.77 -3.79
N THR A 3 -23.25 -4.90 -2.75
CA THR A 3 -24.26 -5.96 -2.61
C THR A 3 -25.67 -5.53 -3.06
N GLY A 4 -25.87 -4.28 -3.49
CA GLY A 4 -27.19 -3.73 -3.80
C GLY A 4 -28.08 -3.42 -2.57
N ASP A 5 -27.68 -3.85 -1.37
CA ASP A 5 -28.39 -3.53 -0.12
C ASP A 5 -28.10 -2.09 0.33
N LEU A 6 -28.99 -1.17 -0.05
CA LEU A 6 -28.91 0.25 0.32
C LEU A 6 -29.45 0.51 1.73
N GLY A 7 -30.51 -0.19 2.14
CA GLY A 7 -31.09 -0.07 3.47
C GLY A 7 -30.10 -0.45 4.57
N GLY A 8 -29.44 -1.61 4.44
CA GLY A 8 -28.40 -2.03 5.37
C GLY A 8 -27.13 -1.15 5.31
N ALA A 9 -26.87 -0.49 4.18
CA ALA A 9 -25.78 0.48 4.08
C ALA A 9 -26.07 1.77 4.86
N ARG A 10 -27.31 2.28 4.77
CA ARG A 10 -27.76 3.45 5.54
C ARG A 10 -27.74 3.17 7.03
N GLU A 11 -28.32 2.04 7.46
CA GLU A 11 -28.36 1.67 8.87
C GLU A 11 -26.95 1.57 9.48
N ARG A 12 -25.99 0.97 8.76
CA ARG A 12 -24.59 0.90 9.21
C ARG A 12 -23.95 2.28 9.27
N LEU A 13 -24.20 3.14 8.29
CA LEU A 13 -23.68 4.51 8.31
C LEU A 13 -24.20 5.26 9.53
N ASP A 14 -25.48 5.15 9.84
CA ASP A 14 -26.10 5.79 11.00
C ASP A 14 -25.54 5.24 12.33
N GLN A 15 -25.36 3.93 12.44
CA GLN A 15 -24.70 3.29 13.59
C GLN A 15 -23.26 3.79 13.76
N MET A 16 -22.50 3.94 12.65
CA MET A 16 -21.13 4.44 12.70
C MET A 16 -21.07 5.92 13.07
N LEU A 17 -21.97 6.75 12.54
CA LEU A 17 -22.08 8.18 12.87
C LEU A 17 -22.51 8.39 14.32
N ALA A 18 -23.35 7.52 14.88
CA ALA A 18 -23.69 7.56 16.30
C ALA A 18 -22.46 7.35 17.21
N LEU A 19 -21.50 6.52 16.77
CA LEU A 19 -20.25 6.28 17.48
C LEU A 19 -19.17 7.33 17.19
N ARG A 20 -19.14 7.86 15.95
CA ARG A 20 -18.09 8.75 15.43
C ARG A 20 -18.70 9.91 14.64
N PRO A 21 -19.42 10.84 15.29
CA PRO A 21 -20.22 11.87 14.61
C PRO A 21 -19.39 12.89 13.82
N HIS A 22 -18.10 13.02 14.12
CA HIS A 22 -17.19 13.97 13.48
C HIS A 22 -16.24 13.33 12.46
N GLU A 23 -16.37 12.04 12.18
CA GLU A 23 -15.49 11.35 11.22
C GLU A 23 -15.84 11.75 9.78
N ALA A 24 -14.96 12.52 9.15
CA ALA A 24 -15.21 13.12 7.84
C ALA A 24 -15.44 12.08 6.73
N ASP A 25 -14.76 10.93 6.77
CA ASP A 25 -14.97 9.83 5.82
C ASP A 25 -16.42 9.34 5.80
N LEU A 26 -17.10 9.32 6.96
CA LEU A 26 -18.51 8.90 7.05
C LEU A 26 -19.44 9.93 6.41
N HIS A 27 -19.13 11.22 6.55
CA HIS A 27 -19.90 12.29 5.91
C HIS A 27 -19.75 12.27 4.38
N LEU A 28 -18.53 12.03 3.88
CA LEU A 28 -18.28 11.84 2.45
C LEU A 28 -18.95 10.57 1.93
N LEU A 29 -18.96 9.49 2.71
CA LEU A 29 -19.70 8.26 2.39
C LEU A 29 -21.21 8.52 2.33
N GLY A 30 -21.74 9.35 3.23
CA GLY A 30 -23.13 9.82 3.18
C GLY A 30 -23.45 10.55 1.88
N ALA A 31 -22.57 11.45 1.44
CA ALA A 31 -22.73 12.14 0.16
C ALA A 31 -22.71 11.17 -1.05
N ASN A 32 -21.86 10.15 -1.04
CA ASN A 32 -21.89 9.13 -2.08
C ASN A 32 -23.16 8.27 -2.02
N LEU A 33 -23.64 7.93 -0.83
CA LEU A 33 -24.85 7.12 -0.65
C LEU A 33 -26.09 7.80 -1.24
N ILE A 34 -26.23 9.12 -1.05
CA ILE A 34 -27.31 9.91 -1.67
C ILE A 34 -27.31 9.75 -3.20
N LEU A 35 -26.14 9.83 -3.84
CA LEU A 35 -26.04 9.65 -5.29
C LEU A 35 -26.43 8.23 -5.73
N VAL A 36 -26.04 7.22 -4.95
CA VAL A 36 -26.34 5.82 -5.25
C VAL A 36 -27.82 5.51 -5.06
N GLU A 37 -28.47 6.06 -4.03
CA GLU A 37 -29.92 5.93 -3.83
C GLU A 37 -30.74 6.61 -4.93
N ALA A 38 -30.17 7.61 -5.60
CA ALA A 38 -30.75 8.24 -6.78
C ALA A 38 -30.39 7.53 -8.10
N ASP A 39 -29.89 6.28 -8.06
CA ASP A 39 -29.45 5.50 -9.22
C ASP A 39 -28.41 6.26 -10.09
N GLY A 40 -27.58 7.09 -9.47
CA GLY A 40 -26.58 7.91 -10.14
C GLY A 40 -27.15 9.13 -10.88
N GLN A 41 -28.44 9.43 -10.73
CA GLN A 41 -29.08 10.61 -11.31
C GLN A 41 -28.86 11.84 -10.42
N GLU A 42 -28.04 12.78 -10.91
CA GLU A 42 -27.73 14.01 -10.20
C GLU A 42 -28.77 15.10 -10.49
N THR A 43 -29.90 15.06 -9.79
CA THR A 43 -30.89 16.15 -9.80
C THR A 43 -30.43 17.29 -8.89
N ARG A 44 -31.06 18.47 -9.02
CA ARG A 44 -30.78 19.62 -8.14
C ARG A 44 -30.97 19.29 -6.65
N GLU A 45 -31.98 18.49 -6.33
CA GLU A 45 -32.24 18.07 -4.95
C GLU A 45 -31.15 17.13 -4.43
N VAL A 46 -30.74 16.15 -5.26
CA VAL A 46 -29.64 15.22 -4.96
C VAL A 46 -28.35 16.00 -4.74
N ALA A 47 -27.99 16.92 -5.64
CA ALA A 47 -26.81 17.77 -5.51
C ALA A 47 -26.81 18.58 -4.20
N HIS A 48 -27.96 19.17 -3.83
CA HIS A 48 -28.11 19.91 -2.58
C HIS A 48 -27.94 19.01 -1.34
N GLN A 49 -28.53 17.82 -1.34
CA GLN A 49 -28.38 16.85 -0.26
C GLN A 49 -26.92 16.37 -0.12
N ARG A 50 -26.24 16.09 -1.23
CA ARG A 50 -24.83 15.71 -1.25
C ARG A 50 -23.93 16.82 -0.72
N LEU A 51 -24.12 18.06 -1.18
CA LEU A 51 -23.41 19.23 -0.65
C LEU A 51 -23.65 19.41 0.85
N ALA A 52 -24.89 19.21 1.33
CA ALA A 52 -25.19 19.28 2.75
C ALA A 52 -24.40 18.25 3.56
N TRP A 53 -24.26 17.02 3.06
CA TRP A 53 -23.41 16.00 3.68
C TRP A 53 -21.93 16.38 3.69
N ILE A 54 -21.39 16.83 2.56
CA ILE A 54 -19.98 17.28 2.45
C ILE A 54 -19.71 18.44 3.42
N ASN A 55 -20.63 19.41 3.49
CA ASN A 55 -20.51 20.61 4.31
C ASN A 55 -20.55 20.35 5.81
N ARG A 56 -21.05 19.19 6.28
CA ARG A 56 -20.92 18.82 7.70
C ARG A 56 -19.47 18.77 8.14
N VAL A 57 -18.56 18.36 7.25
CA VAL A 57 -17.12 18.32 7.53
C VAL A 57 -16.56 19.72 7.76
N TYR A 58 -16.88 20.66 6.87
CA TYR A 58 -16.36 22.03 6.95
C TYR A 58 -17.00 22.82 8.10
N LEU A 59 -18.32 22.72 8.26
CA LEU A 59 -19.05 23.39 9.34
C LEU A 59 -18.61 22.92 10.73
N ALA A 60 -18.30 21.63 10.90
CA ALA A 60 -17.78 21.10 12.17
C ALA A 60 -16.36 21.60 12.52
N ASN A 61 -15.65 22.19 11.55
CA ASN A 61 -14.28 22.66 11.71
C ASN A 61 -14.15 24.19 11.52
N ASP A 62 -15.26 24.92 11.64
CA ASP A 62 -15.33 26.38 11.45
C ASP A 62 -14.74 26.84 10.11
N LEU A 63 -14.97 26.06 9.04
CA LEU A 63 -14.58 26.37 7.67
C LEU A 63 -15.81 26.77 6.83
N GLU A 64 -15.57 27.56 5.80
CA GLU A 64 -16.62 28.01 4.87
C GLU A 64 -17.24 26.80 4.14
N PRO A 65 -18.57 26.68 4.12
CA PRO A 65 -19.22 25.61 3.39
C PRO A 65 -19.02 25.77 1.88
N LEU A 66 -18.93 24.63 1.19
CA LEU A 66 -18.88 24.51 -0.25
C LEU A 66 -20.24 24.81 -0.89
N ARG A 67 -20.22 25.32 -2.11
CA ARG A 67 -21.40 25.58 -2.96
C ARG A 67 -21.05 25.35 -4.43
N SER A 68 -22.06 25.24 -5.28
CA SER A 68 -21.85 25.32 -6.72
C SER A 68 -21.88 26.77 -7.19
N ALA A 69 -20.97 27.15 -8.09
CA ALA A 69 -20.99 28.44 -8.76
C ALA A 69 -22.28 28.65 -9.59
N THR A 70 -22.89 27.55 -10.08
CA THR A 70 -24.02 27.55 -11.02
C THR A 70 -25.40 27.47 -10.37
N ASP A 71 -25.48 27.51 -9.03
CA ASP A 71 -26.74 27.49 -8.25
C ASP A 71 -27.74 28.61 -8.64
N ALA A 72 -27.33 29.57 -9.46
CA ALA A 72 -28.12 30.71 -9.89
C ALA A 72 -28.89 30.57 -11.23
N ALA A 73 -28.59 29.65 -12.16
CA ALA A 73 -29.27 29.70 -13.49
C ALA A 73 -29.21 28.48 -14.44
N GLY A 74 -28.73 27.29 -14.07
CA GLY A 74 -28.57 26.18 -15.03
C GLY A 74 -29.66 25.10 -14.98
N GLU A 75 -30.33 24.81 -16.10
CA GLU A 75 -31.34 23.74 -16.28
C GLU A 75 -30.82 22.30 -16.01
N ASN A 76 -29.52 22.12 -15.78
CA ASN A 76 -28.90 20.79 -15.64
C ASN A 76 -28.41 20.40 -14.24
N GLY A 77 -28.49 21.26 -13.20
CA GLY A 77 -28.44 20.88 -11.77
C GLY A 77 -27.33 19.94 -11.25
N LYS A 78 -26.26 19.67 -12.01
CA LYS A 78 -25.22 18.67 -11.70
C LYS A 78 -24.13 19.27 -10.84
N LEU A 79 -23.78 18.58 -9.75
CA LEU A 79 -22.65 18.94 -8.91
C LEU A 79 -21.32 18.56 -9.59
N SER A 80 -20.40 19.53 -9.73
CA SER A 80 -19.11 19.34 -10.37
C SER A 80 -17.96 19.91 -9.54
N LEU A 81 -16.79 19.25 -9.59
CA LEU A 81 -15.54 19.74 -9.03
C LEU A 81 -15.09 21.05 -9.71
N ASP A 82 -15.38 21.21 -11.00
CA ASP A 82 -14.99 22.39 -11.79
C ASP A 82 -15.79 23.65 -11.45
N GLU A 83 -16.97 23.47 -10.84
CA GLU A 83 -17.88 24.54 -10.42
C GLU A 83 -17.84 24.78 -8.91
N LEU A 84 -16.91 24.13 -8.20
CA LEU A 84 -16.86 24.14 -6.75
C LEU A 84 -16.28 25.46 -6.23
N GLU A 85 -17.09 26.14 -5.43
CA GLU A 85 -16.70 27.36 -4.71
C GLU A 85 -17.02 27.20 -3.22
N THR A 86 -16.64 28.17 -2.40
CA THR A 86 -17.22 28.32 -1.07
C THR A 86 -18.21 29.49 -1.07
N SER A 87 -19.14 29.52 -0.11
CA SER A 87 -19.80 30.79 0.19
C SER A 87 -18.73 31.85 0.44
N GLU A 88 -18.89 33.07 -0.09
CA GLU A 88 -17.99 34.17 0.27
C GLU A 88 -17.81 34.16 1.79
N PRO A 89 -16.58 34.25 2.31
CA PRO A 89 -16.38 34.33 3.74
C PRO A 89 -17.26 35.48 4.23
N LYS A 90 -18.27 35.17 5.07
CA LYS A 90 -19.17 36.15 5.70
C LYS A 90 -18.37 37.03 6.67
N SER A 91 -17.46 37.82 6.11
CA SER A 91 -16.45 38.64 6.76
C SER A 91 -15.28 38.75 5.79
N ARG A 92 -15.29 39.77 4.93
CA ARG A 92 -14.07 40.29 4.30
C ARG A 92 -13.05 40.83 5.31
N MET A 93 -13.33 40.78 6.62
CA MET A 93 -12.39 41.15 7.68
C MET A 93 -12.76 40.46 9.00
N PRO A 94 -11.93 39.54 9.54
CA PRO A 94 -12.20 38.99 10.86
C PRO A 94 -12.36 40.15 11.86
N ARG A 95 -13.46 40.15 12.63
CA ARG A 95 -13.66 41.11 13.75
C ARG A 95 -12.51 41.02 14.76
N ASP A 96 -11.79 39.91 14.76
CA ASP A 96 -10.54 39.71 15.48
C ASP A 96 -9.36 40.42 14.78
N SER A 97 -8.97 41.56 15.35
CA SER A 97 -7.80 42.34 14.95
C SER A 97 -6.48 41.54 14.94
N ARG A 98 -6.37 40.45 15.70
CA ARG A 98 -5.19 39.56 15.70
C ARG A 98 -5.13 38.74 14.43
N ARG A 99 -6.24 38.09 14.06
CA ARG A 99 -6.34 37.30 12.83
C ARG A 99 -6.13 38.16 11.58
N LYS A 100 -6.66 39.38 11.56
CA LYS A 100 -6.40 40.34 10.47
C LYS A 100 -4.90 40.58 10.27
N ARG A 101 -4.17 40.89 11.34
CA ARG A 101 -2.72 41.12 11.30
C ARG A 101 -1.93 39.90 10.85
N GLN A 102 -2.38 38.70 11.19
CA GLN A 102 -1.75 37.45 10.74
C GLN A 102 -1.95 37.21 9.24
N LEU A 103 -3.13 37.52 8.69
CA LEU A 103 -3.40 37.39 7.25
C LEU A 103 -2.68 38.44 6.40
N GLU A 104 -2.34 39.58 7.00
CA GLU A 104 -1.54 40.65 6.40
C GLU A 104 -0.03 40.47 6.64
N ALA A 105 0.42 39.30 7.10
CA ALA A 105 1.83 39.08 7.40
C ALA A 105 2.72 39.23 6.14
N PRO A 106 3.96 39.72 6.30
CA PRO A 106 4.84 40.01 5.17
C PRO A 106 5.35 38.75 4.45
N GLN A 107 5.19 37.56 5.02
CA GLN A 107 5.71 36.31 4.48
C GLN A 107 4.91 35.88 3.23
N LYS A 108 5.57 36.01 2.08
CA LYS A 108 5.03 35.54 0.80
C LYS A 108 5.06 34.01 0.72
N VAL A 109 4.02 33.42 0.15
CA VAL A 109 3.97 31.99 -0.21
C VAL A 109 4.12 31.84 -1.72
N SER A 110 4.99 30.94 -2.17
CA SER A 110 5.09 30.52 -3.57
C SER A 110 4.37 29.18 -3.75
N VAL A 111 3.36 29.15 -4.61
CA VAL A 111 2.68 27.93 -5.03
C VAL A 111 3.17 27.56 -6.43
N ILE A 112 3.74 26.37 -6.56
CA ILE A 112 4.26 25.88 -7.83
C ILE A 112 3.26 24.91 -8.44
N VAL A 113 2.81 25.20 -9.66
CA VAL A 113 1.88 24.38 -10.43
C VAL A 113 2.63 23.81 -11.62
N ALA A 114 2.92 22.51 -11.61
CA ALA A 114 3.46 21.83 -12.79
C ALA A 114 2.30 21.44 -13.72
N ALA A 115 2.37 21.88 -14.97
CA ALA A 115 1.32 21.66 -15.96
C ALA A 115 1.90 21.02 -17.22
N TRP A 116 1.21 20.01 -17.75
CA TRP A 116 1.48 19.42 -19.05
C TRP A 116 0.19 18.86 -19.62
N ASN A 117 -0.24 19.38 -20.77
CA ASN A 117 -1.49 18.98 -21.42
C ASN A 117 -2.70 18.98 -20.46
N ALA A 118 -2.87 20.09 -19.74
CA ALA A 118 -3.83 20.26 -18.65
C ALA A 118 -4.95 21.26 -18.98
N THR A 119 -5.21 21.57 -20.25
CA THR A 119 -6.21 22.58 -20.66
C THR A 119 -7.58 22.35 -20.00
N GLU A 120 -8.01 21.10 -19.88
CA GLU A 120 -9.32 20.74 -19.33
C GLU A 120 -9.45 20.94 -17.81
N THR A 121 -8.34 20.97 -17.08
CA THR A 121 -8.36 20.92 -15.61
C THR A 121 -7.66 22.08 -14.93
N LEU A 122 -6.75 22.75 -15.64
CA LEU A 122 -5.91 23.82 -15.10
C LEU A 122 -6.76 24.99 -14.58
N GLU A 123 -7.87 25.31 -15.23
CA GLU A 123 -8.76 26.39 -14.78
C GLU A 123 -9.28 26.15 -13.35
N THR A 124 -9.64 24.92 -13.01
CA THR A 124 -10.13 24.54 -11.67
C THR A 124 -9.06 24.74 -10.61
N ALA A 125 -7.82 24.33 -10.90
CA ALA A 125 -6.69 24.55 -10.01
C ALA A 125 -6.42 26.06 -9.81
N LEU A 126 -6.32 26.83 -10.90
CA LEU A 126 -6.00 28.26 -10.83
C LEU A 126 -7.11 29.09 -10.16
N LYS A 127 -8.39 28.79 -10.40
CA LYS A 127 -9.53 29.42 -9.70
C LYS A 127 -9.46 29.17 -8.20
N SER A 128 -9.21 27.93 -7.78
CA SER A 128 -9.12 27.59 -6.34
C SER A 128 -7.94 28.27 -5.64
N LEU A 129 -6.83 28.48 -6.35
CA LEU A 129 -5.67 29.24 -5.87
C LEU A 129 -5.93 30.75 -5.83
N ALA A 130 -6.67 31.29 -6.81
CA ALA A 130 -7.04 32.71 -6.84
C ALA A 130 -7.94 33.09 -5.65
N HIS A 131 -8.75 32.15 -5.17
CA HIS A 131 -9.66 32.32 -4.03
C HIS A 131 -9.02 32.04 -2.66
N GLN A 132 -7.71 31.78 -2.56
CA GLN A 132 -7.07 31.57 -1.26
C GLN A 132 -7.19 32.82 -0.37
N THR A 133 -7.47 32.61 0.92
CA THR A 133 -7.59 33.69 1.93
C THR A 133 -6.24 34.32 2.28
N TRP A 134 -5.15 33.58 2.08
CA TRP A 134 -3.79 34.11 2.16
C TRP A 134 -3.46 34.89 0.89
N THR A 135 -3.47 36.22 0.97
CA THR A 135 -3.38 37.09 -0.22
C THR A 135 -1.95 37.38 -0.68
N ASN A 136 -0.96 37.32 0.22
CA ASN A 136 0.47 37.49 -0.10
C ASN A 136 1.02 36.19 -0.72
N LEU A 137 0.52 35.91 -1.93
CA LEU A 137 0.71 34.68 -2.68
C LEU A 137 1.34 35.02 -4.02
N GLU A 138 2.25 34.17 -4.49
CA GLU A 138 2.57 34.07 -5.92
C GLU A 138 2.30 32.64 -6.39
N VAL A 139 1.75 32.50 -7.59
CA VAL A 139 1.47 31.23 -8.23
C VAL A 139 2.34 31.14 -9.48
N ILE A 140 3.23 30.17 -9.51
CA ILE A 140 4.16 29.93 -10.61
C ILE A 140 3.68 28.69 -11.35
N VAL A 141 3.04 28.90 -12.50
CA VAL A 141 2.69 27.84 -13.43
C VAL A 141 3.92 27.53 -14.26
N VAL A 142 4.34 26.27 -14.27
CA VAL A 142 5.44 25.77 -15.10
C VAL A 142 4.84 24.85 -16.13
N ASP A 143 4.67 25.36 -17.36
CA ASP A 143 4.27 24.59 -18.52
C ASP A 143 5.45 23.74 -19.01
N ASP A 144 5.32 22.43 -18.88
CA ASP A 144 6.34 21.44 -19.21
C ASP A 144 6.28 21.02 -20.69
N ALA A 145 6.24 22.02 -21.57
CA ALA A 145 6.11 21.91 -23.02
C ALA A 145 4.81 21.21 -23.47
N SER A 146 3.67 21.78 -23.09
CA SER A 146 2.36 21.30 -23.56
C SER A 146 2.18 21.49 -25.07
N SER A 147 1.34 20.65 -25.66
CA SER A 147 0.95 20.70 -27.07
C SER A 147 -0.50 21.16 -27.28
N ASP A 148 -1.23 21.40 -26.20
CA ASP A 148 -2.59 21.94 -26.17
C ASP A 148 -2.57 23.39 -25.63
N ASP A 149 -3.75 23.97 -25.38
CA ASP A 149 -3.92 25.37 -24.96
C ASP A 149 -3.55 25.65 -23.48
N THR A 150 -2.80 24.76 -22.83
CA THR A 150 -2.43 24.88 -21.41
C THR A 150 -1.64 26.16 -21.13
N ALA A 151 -0.69 26.48 -22.01
CA ALA A 151 0.17 27.66 -21.84
C ALA A 151 -0.64 28.95 -22.04
N GLU A 152 -1.48 28.98 -23.07
CA GLU A 152 -2.37 30.10 -23.41
C GLU A 152 -3.34 30.38 -22.25
N LEU A 153 -3.92 29.33 -21.66
CA LEU A 153 -4.79 29.48 -20.48
C LEU A 153 -4.03 30.07 -19.29
N ALA A 154 -2.82 29.58 -19.00
CA ALA A 154 -1.98 30.12 -17.93
C ALA A 154 -1.59 31.59 -18.17
N GLU A 155 -1.26 31.98 -19.42
CA GLU A 155 -0.97 33.36 -19.82
C GLU A 155 -2.18 34.27 -19.59
N GLN A 156 -3.39 33.82 -19.96
CA GLN A 156 -4.62 34.56 -19.73
C GLN A 156 -4.90 34.79 -18.24
N PHE A 157 -4.65 33.78 -17.39
CA PHE A 157 -4.75 33.93 -15.94
C PHE A 157 -3.74 34.94 -15.40
N ALA A 158 -2.46 34.83 -15.80
CA ALA A 158 -1.40 35.76 -15.40
C ALA A 158 -1.66 37.20 -15.84
N ALA A 159 -2.32 37.41 -16.99
CA ALA A 159 -2.72 38.73 -17.44
C ALA A 159 -3.85 39.35 -16.59
N ARG A 160 -4.70 38.53 -15.96
CA ARG A 160 -5.83 38.98 -15.13
C ARG A 160 -5.48 39.12 -13.65
N ASP A 161 -4.58 38.27 -13.15
CA ASP A 161 -4.17 38.27 -11.75
C ASP A 161 -2.64 38.33 -11.64
N PRO A 162 -2.06 39.45 -11.16
CA PRO A 162 -0.61 39.66 -11.13
C PRO A 162 0.11 38.73 -10.14
N ARG A 163 -0.62 37.97 -9.31
CA ARG A 163 -0.04 36.91 -8.48
C ARG A 163 0.42 35.72 -9.31
N PHE A 164 -0.12 35.54 -10.51
CA PHE A 164 0.15 34.39 -11.37
C PHE A 164 1.25 34.70 -12.39
N ARG A 165 2.13 33.73 -12.62
CA ARG A 165 3.23 33.83 -13.59
C ARG A 165 3.40 32.51 -14.31
N LEU A 166 3.68 32.56 -15.62
CA LEU A 166 4.00 31.40 -16.43
C LEU A 166 5.51 31.29 -16.66
N LEU A 167 6.05 30.09 -16.51
CA LEU A 167 7.36 29.66 -17.00
C LEU A 167 7.14 28.53 -18.01
N ARG A 168 7.86 28.56 -19.14
CA ARG A 168 7.70 27.56 -20.20
C ARG A 168 8.97 26.79 -20.41
N HIS A 169 8.87 25.47 -20.44
CA HIS A 169 9.93 24.61 -20.92
C HIS A 169 9.86 24.46 -22.44
N THR A 170 11.02 24.28 -23.07
CA THR A 170 11.13 23.96 -24.50
C THR A 170 10.96 22.47 -24.81
N LYS A 171 11.03 21.63 -23.78
CA LYS A 171 10.84 20.18 -23.86
C LYS A 171 10.23 19.66 -22.56
N ASN A 172 9.47 18.59 -22.64
CA ASN A 172 8.90 17.95 -21.45
C ASN A 172 10.00 17.28 -20.61
N GLN A 173 10.10 17.68 -19.33
CA GLN A 173 11.11 17.21 -18.39
C GLN A 173 10.51 16.45 -17.20
N GLY A 174 9.19 16.35 -17.11
CA GLY A 174 8.44 15.72 -16.04
C GLY A 174 8.09 16.67 -14.88
N ALA A 175 7.08 16.28 -14.11
CA ALA A 175 6.50 17.09 -13.04
C ALA A 175 7.51 17.59 -12.00
N TYR A 176 8.44 16.74 -11.53
CA TYR A 176 9.43 17.17 -10.53
C TYR A 176 10.49 18.12 -11.09
N ALA A 177 10.85 17.99 -12.38
CA ALA A 177 11.74 18.96 -13.02
C ALA A 177 11.04 20.33 -13.20
N ALA A 178 9.76 20.32 -13.56
CA ALA A 178 8.93 21.52 -13.59
C ALA A 178 8.78 22.15 -12.19
N ARG A 179 8.53 21.34 -11.15
CA ARG A 179 8.51 21.79 -9.75
C ARG A 179 9.84 22.41 -9.34
N ASN A 180 10.98 21.79 -9.65
CA ASN A 180 12.31 22.33 -9.36
C ASN A 180 12.56 23.68 -10.07
N THR A 181 12.10 23.83 -11.31
CA THR A 181 12.16 25.10 -12.05
C THR A 181 11.34 26.19 -11.34
N GLY A 182 10.15 25.82 -10.84
CA GLY A 182 9.33 26.70 -10.03
C GLY A 182 10.00 27.09 -8.71
N VAL A 183 10.65 26.15 -8.00
CA VAL A 183 11.40 26.42 -6.75
C VAL A 183 12.52 27.42 -7.00
N ALA A 184 13.28 27.24 -8.07
CA ALA A 184 14.37 28.15 -8.43
C ALA A 184 13.87 29.58 -8.72
N ALA A 185 12.65 29.71 -9.26
CA ALA A 185 12.03 31.01 -9.58
C ALA A 185 11.19 31.61 -8.42
N ALA A 186 10.93 30.83 -7.38
CA ALA A 186 10.11 31.22 -6.24
C ALA A 186 10.78 32.35 -5.45
N ARG A 187 9.97 33.27 -4.92
CA ARG A 187 10.38 34.42 -4.08
C ARG A 187 9.77 34.39 -2.68
N GLY A 188 8.88 33.43 -2.40
CA GLY A 188 8.21 33.26 -1.11
C GLY A 188 9.12 32.73 -0.01
N ALA A 189 8.82 33.08 1.23
CA ALA A 189 9.46 32.51 2.42
C ALA A 189 9.01 31.05 2.65
N PHE A 190 7.80 30.72 2.20
CA PHE A 190 7.24 29.38 2.19
C PHE A 190 6.97 28.95 0.75
N ILE A 191 7.20 27.68 0.45
CA ILE A 191 7.04 27.09 -0.87
C ILE A 191 6.15 25.85 -0.73
N THR A 192 5.18 25.71 -1.61
CA THR A 192 4.35 24.50 -1.73
C THR A 192 4.02 24.22 -3.19
N THR A 193 3.47 23.06 -3.45
CA THR A 193 3.07 22.59 -4.78
C THR A 193 1.57 22.38 -4.84
N HIS A 194 1.01 22.52 -6.03
CA HIS A 194 -0.39 22.23 -6.31
C HIS A 194 -0.48 21.56 -7.67
N ASP A 195 -1.18 20.44 -7.76
CA ASP A 195 -1.35 19.72 -9.02
C ASP A 195 -2.34 20.48 -9.93
N SER A 196 -2.14 20.39 -11.24
CA SER A 196 -2.89 21.18 -12.24
C SER A 196 -4.33 20.69 -12.48
N ASP A 197 -4.76 19.65 -11.77
CA ASP A 197 -6.10 19.06 -11.85
C ASP A 197 -6.87 19.04 -10.53
N ASP A 198 -6.23 19.47 -9.45
CA ASP A 198 -6.78 19.47 -8.10
C ASP A 198 -7.57 20.75 -7.80
N TRP A 199 -8.39 20.68 -6.75
CA TRP A 199 -9.05 21.85 -6.15
C TRP A 199 -8.61 22.00 -4.68
N SER A 200 -8.36 23.22 -4.22
CA SER A 200 -8.06 23.50 -2.81
C SER A 200 -9.07 24.41 -2.15
N HIS A 201 -9.41 24.10 -0.90
CA HIS A 201 -10.26 24.95 -0.06
C HIS A 201 -9.60 26.34 0.13
N PRO A 202 -10.36 27.46 0.12
CA PRO A 202 -9.82 28.82 0.26
C PRO A 202 -8.91 29.06 1.46
N ARG A 203 -9.15 28.36 2.57
CA ARG A 203 -8.35 28.48 3.79
C ARG A 203 -7.13 27.56 3.87
N LYS A 204 -6.88 26.72 2.85
CA LYS A 204 -5.79 25.73 2.89
C LYS A 204 -4.43 26.37 3.15
N ILE A 205 -4.06 27.37 2.35
CA ILE A 205 -2.74 28.02 2.46
C ILE A 205 -2.61 28.77 3.79
N GLU A 206 -3.64 29.54 4.19
CA GLU A 206 -3.68 30.20 5.51
C GLU A 206 -3.43 29.19 6.64
N THR A 207 -4.19 28.10 6.65
CA THR A 207 -4.11 27.07 7.69
C THR A 207 -2.75 26.37 7.73
N GLN A 208 -2.06 26.24 6.60
CA GLN A 208 -0.68 25.71 6.54
C GLN A 208 0.38 26.72 6.99
N VAL A 209 0.19 28.02 6.73
CA VAL A 209 1.16 29.07 7.07
C VAL A 209 1.13 29.39 8.56
N LEU A 210 -0.06 29.51 9.17
CA LEU A 210 -0.22 30.02 10.53
C LEU A 210 0.68 29.32 11.56
N PRO A 211 0.80 27.97 11.60
CA PRO A 211 1.67 27.32 12.57
C PRO A 211 3.16 27.63 12.41
N MET A 212 3.61 27.98 11.20
CA MET A 212 5.00 28.38 10.93
C MET A 212 5.29 29.84 11.24
N LEU A 213 4.24 30.67 11.41
CA LEU A 213 4.35 32.05 11.88
C LEU A 213 4.28 32.14 13.40
N GLU A 214 3.47 31.29 14.04
CA GLU A 214 3.29 31.26 15.48
C GLU A 214 4.51 30.72 16.24
N SER A 215 5.29 29.86 15.58
CA SER A 215 6.49 29.25 16.17
C SER A 215 7.58 29.08 15.11
N HIS A 216 8.83 29.23 15.53
CA HIS A 216 9.98 28.88 14.69
C HIS A 216 10.22 27.36 14.63
N GLU A 217 9.51 26.56 15.43
CA GLU A 217 9.71 25.11 15.50
C GLU A 217 9.37 24.38 14.19
N PRO A 218 8.16 24.53 13.58
CA PRO A 218 7.83 23.77 12.39
C PRO A 218 8.63 24.29 11.19
N VAL A 219 9.24 23.37 10.44
CA VAL A 219 9.95 23.68 9.19
C VAL A 219 9.10 23.38 7.95
N ALA A 220 8.08 22.54 8.14
CA ALA A 220 7.09 22.22 7.12
C ALA A 220 5.70 21.95 7.74
N THR A 221 4.66 22.12 6.94
CA THR A 221 3.29 21.78 7.28
C THR A 221 2.58 21.05 6.15
N LEU A 222 1.69 20.11 6.49
CA LEU A 222 0.90 19.36 5.52
C LEU A 222 -0.58 19.40 5.86
N SER A 223 -1.42 19.48 4.82
CA SER A 223 -2.86 19.35 4.91
C SER A 223 -3.30 17.91 4.62
N HIS A 224 -4.58 17.62 4.78
CA HIS A 224 -5.18 16.36 4.31
C HIS A 224 -5.98 16.60 3.02
N TRP A 225 -6.16 15.54 2.25
CA TRP A 225 -6.90 15.56 0.98
C TRP A 225 -7.74 14.30 0.81
N VAL A 226 -8.65 14.32 -0.16
CA VAL A 226 -9.45 13.16 -0.58
C VAL A 226 -9.46 13.06 -2.10
N ARG A 227 -9.54 11.84 -2.63
CA ARG A 227 -9.72 11.64 -4.07
C ARG A 227 -11.18 11.68 -4.46
N THR A 228 -11.45 12.29 -5.60
CA THR A 228 -12.80 12.44 -6.12
C THR A 228 -12.82 12.46 -7.64
N ARG A 229 -13.93 12.02 -8.23
CA ARG A 229 -14.21 12.22 -9.64
C ARG A 229 -14.74 13.64 -9.89
N SER A 230 -14.88 14.03 -11.16
CA SER A 230 -15.46 15.33 -11.52
C SER A 230 -16.87 15.55 -10.97
N ASP A 231 -17.66 14.48 -10.72
CA ASP A 231 -19.02 14.54 -10.14
C ASP A 231 -19.03 14.55 -8.59
N LEU A 232 -17.88 14.82 -7.96
CA LEU A 232 -17.66 14.77 -6.51
C LEU A 232 -17.99 13.41 -5.86
N CYS A 233 -17.93 12.32 -6.61
CA CYS A 233 -17.98 10.99 -6.02
C CYS A 233 -16.62 10.63 -5.41
N PHE A 234 -16.58 10.54 -4.09
CA PHE A 234 -15.35 10.32 -3.34
C PHE A 234 -14.96 8.84 -3.36
N GLY A 235 -13.67 8.57 -3.24
CA GLY A 235 -13.23 7.19 -3.16
C GLY A 235 -11.80 7.07 -2.68
N GLN A 236 -11.46 5.85 -2.29
CA GLN A 236 -10.10 5.50 -1.93
C GLN A 236 -9.22 5.33 -3.17
N TRP A 237 -7.91 5.44 -2.95
CA TRP A 237 -6.94 4.73 -3.77
C TRP A 237 -7.24 3.23 -3.68
N SER A 238 -7.01 2.47 -4.74
CA SER A 238 -7.05 1.00 -4.68
C SER A 238 -5.86 0.45 -3.87
N THR A 239 -5.75 0.80 -2.59
CA THR A 239 -4.78 0.19 -1.67
C THR A 239 -5.24 -1.25 -1.38
N PRO A 240 -4.32 -2.22 -1.31
CA PRO A 240 -4.67 -3.62 -1.05
C PRO A 240 -5.41 -3.84 0.27
N SER A 241 -5.32 -2.90 1.22
CA SER A 241 -5.69 -3.12 2.61
C SER A 241 -6.89 -2.28 3.09
N GLY A 242 -7.23 -1.16 2.45
CA GLY A 242 -8.34 -0.30 2.91
C GLY A 242 -8.15 0.32 4.31
N TRP A 243 -6.93 0.30 4.86
CA TRP A 243 -6.60 0.81 6.20
C TRP A 243 -6.45 2.33 6.27
N MET A 244 -6.02 2.95 5.17
CA MET A 244 -6.08 4.39 5.01
C MET A 244 -7.50 4.73 4.59
N GLY A 245 -8.25 5.42 5.44
CA GLY A 245 -9.54 6.01 5.10
C GLY A 245 -9.49 6.84 3.81
N TRP A 246 -10.62 7.39 3.38
CA TRP A 246 -10.64 8.19 2.13
C TRP A 246 -9.77 9.43 2.25
N ILE A 247 -9.79 10.05 3.43
CA ILE A 247 -8.99 11.21 3.77
C ILE A 247 -7.64 10.78 4.34
N HIS A 248 -6.57 11.36 3.81
CA HIS A 248 -5.20 11.08 4.25
C HIS A 248 -4.28 12.29 4.00
N ARG A 249 -3.02 12.17 4.42
CA ARG A 249 -2.01 13.24 4.29
C ARG A 249 -1.77 13.61 2.82
N ASN A 250 -1.80 14.92 2.54
CA ASN A 250 -1.46 15.49 1.24
C ASN A 250 0.04 15.79 1.16
N VAL A 251 0.85 14.75 0.91
CA VAL A 251 2.30 14.88 0.81
C VAL A 251 2.71 15.62 -0.48
N SER A 252 1.93 15.53 -1.56
CA SER A 252 2.19 16.24 -2.81
C SER A 252 2.02 17.75 -2.70
N SER A 253 1.44 18.25 -1.61
CA SER A 253 1.27 19.68 -1.29
C SER A 253 1.85 20.02 0.09
N LEU A 254 2.98 19.41 0.43
CA LEU A 254 3.79 19.79 1.60
C LEU A 254 4.21 21.26 1.46
N MET A 255 3.95 22.07 2.48
CA MET A 255 4.41 23.46 2.53
C MET A 255 5.68 23.53 3.37
N ILE A 256 6.72 24.11 2.82
CA ILE A 256 8.08 24.01 3.34
C ILE A 256 8.69 25.41 3.41
N LYS A 257 9.45 25.71 4.48
CA LYS A 257 10.28 26.92 4.54
C LYS A 257 11.34 26.91 3.44
N ARG A 258 11.57 28.06 2.79
CA ARG A 258 12.63 28.21 1.77
C ARG A 258 13.99 27.69 2.27
N SER A 259 14.36 27.99 3.51
CA SER A 259 15.63 27.56 4.11
C SER A 259 15.84 26.04 4.10
N VAL A 260 14.75 25.26 4.07
CA VAL A 260 14.82 23.80 3.95
C VAL A 260 15.19 23.37 2.53
N PHE A 261 14.71 24.06 1.48
CA PHE A 261 15.18 23.82 0.10
C PHE A 261 16.64 24.25 -0.08
N GLU A 262 17.05 25.33 0.58
CA GLU A 262 18.45 25.78 0.55
C GLU A 262 19.39 24.74 1.19
N GLN A 263 18.93 24.06 2.25
CA GLN A 263 19.72 23.05 2.97
C GLN A 263 19.62 21.63 2.38
N LEU A 264 18.43 21.17 1.98
CA LEU A 264 18.20 19.81 1.49
C LEU A 264 18.17 19.71 -0.04
N GLY A 265 18.26 20.83 -0.74
CA GLY A 265 18.22 20.88 -2.19
C GLY A 265 16.81 20.58 -2.74
N TYR A 266 16.76 19.88 -3.87
CA TYR A 266 15.59 19.79 -4.74
C TYR A 266 14.92 18.41 -4.72
N TRP A 267 13.74 18.27 -5.34
CA TRP A 267 13.18 16.95 -5.61
C TRP A 267 14.03 16.20 -6.63
N ASP A 268 14.17 14.87 -6.46
CA ASP A 268 14.76 14.04 -7.52
C ASP A 268 13.86 14.09 -8.78
N ARG A 269 14.50 14.03 -9.95
CA ARG A 269 13.86 14.17 -11.26
C ARG A 269 13.32 12.83 -11.79
N VAL A 270 12.66 12.07 -10.92
CA VAL A 270 11.92 10.86 -11.30
C VAL A 270 10.51 11.21 -11.76
N SER A 271 9.76 10.26 -12.32
CA SER A 271 8.38 10.48 -12.77
C SER A 271 7.36 10.49 -11.64
N VAL A 272 7.65 9.84 -10.51
CA VAL A 272 6.73 9.63 -9.38
C VAL A 272 7.47 9.53 -8.04
N ASN A 273 6.77 9.77 -6.93
CA ASN A 273 7.21 9.51 -5.54
C ASN A 273 8.36 10.35 -4.98
N ALA A 274 8.89 11.34 -5.72
CA ALA A 274 9.90 12.23 -5.15
C ALA A 274 9.33 13.19 -4.10
N ASP A 275 8.02 13.48 -4.11
CA ASP A 275 7.35 14.23 -3.03
C ASP A 275 7.37 13.45 -1.71
N THR A 276 7.02 12.17 -1.75
CA THR A 276 7.13 11.25 -0.60
C THR A 276 8.57 11.13 -0.11
N GLU A 277 9.53 10.95 -1.02
CA GLU A 277 10.94 10.91 -0.66
C GLU A 277 11.38 12.20 0.04
N TYR A 278 11.06 13.36 -0.53
CA TYR A 278 11.44 14.64 0.05
C TYR A 278 10.79 14.87 1.43
N TYR A 279 9.55 14.45 1.62
CA TYR A 279 8.89 14.47 2.93
C TYR A 279 9.67 13.66 3.98
N TYR A 280 10.08 12.43 3.67
CA TYR A 280 10.90 11.64 4.57
C TYR A 280 12.31 12.18 4.73
N ARG A 281 12.87 12.83 3.71
CA ARG A 281 14.15 13.54 3.80
C ARG A 281 14.10 14.69 4.79
N VAL A 282 13.02 15.48 4.78
CA VAL A 282 12.76 16.54 5.78
C VAL A 282 12.65 15.94 7.18
N ILE A 283 11.93 14.82 7.34
CA ILE A 283 11.82 14.14 8.63
C ILE A 283 13.18 13.65 9.12
N GLN A 284 14.00 13.06 8.25
CA GLN A 284 15.33 12.60 8.62
C GLN A 284 16.23 13.76 9.06
N ALA A 285 16.17 14.89 8.34
CA ALA A 285 17.01 16.05 8.62
C ALA A 285 16.63 16.80 9.90
N PHE A 286 15.32 16.96 10.16
CA PHE A 286 14.83 17.86 11.21
C PHE A 286 14.07 17.15 12.34
N GLY A 287 13.63 15.92 12.12
CA GLY A 287 12.79 15.14 13.02
C GLY A 287 11.30 15.34 12.76
N THR A 288 10.51 14.31 13.05
CA THR A 288 9.05 14.27 12.80
C THR A 288 8.30 15.43 13.47
N SER A 289 8.72 15.86 14.67
CA SER A 289 8.07 16.96 15.40
C SER A 289 8.18 18.32 14.69
N ARG A 290 9.09 18.46 13.72
CA ARG A 290 9.28 19.67 12.91
C ARG A 290 8.35 19.73 11.71
N VAL A 291 7.58 18.68 11.43
CA VAL A 291 6.57 18.64 10.36
C VAL A 291 5.20 18.57 11.00
N LYS A 292 4.38 19.62 10.82
CA LYS A 292 3.08 19.72 11.49
C LYS A 292 1.93 19.46 10.53
N GLU A 293 1.04 18.54 10.92
CA GLU A 293 -0.22 18.32 10.23
C GLU A 293 -1.25 19.36 10.63
N VAL A 294 -1.95 19.94 9.66
CA VAL A 294 -2.96 20.95 9.89
C VAL A 294 -4.35 20.39 9.59
N LEU A 295 -5.26 20.52 10.57
CA LEU A 295 -6.60 19.94 10.57
C LEU A 295 -6.62 18.45 10.11
N PRO A 296 -5.94 17.53 10.82
CA PRO A 296 -5.92 16.13 10.45
C PRO A 296 -7.34 15.56 10.31
N GLY A 297 -7.60 14.83 9.22
CA GLY A 297 -8.93 14.27 8.92
C GLY A 297 -9.88 15.25 8.21
N VAL A 298 -9.47 16.49 7.94
CA VAL A 298 -10.27 17.46 7.16
C VAL A 298 -9.66 17.63 5.76
N PRO A 299 -10.36 17.28 4.68
CA PRO A 299 -9.83 17.39 3.33
C PRO A 299 -9.85 18.85 2.88
N LEU A 300 -8.69 19.51 2.94
CA LEU A 300 -8.50 20.87 2.45
C LEU A 300 -8.15 20.91 0.95
N ALA A 301 -7.98 19.76 0.31
CA ALA A 301 -7.85 19.62 -1.12
C ALA A 301 -8.61 18.40 -1.64
N PHE A 302 -9.16 18.51 -2.84
CA PHE A 302 -9.81 17.45 -3.58
C PHE A 302 -8.94 17.09 -4.77
N ALA A 303 -8.46 15.85 -4.75
CA ALA A 303 -7.61 15.33 -5.80
C ALA A 303 -8.43 14.67 -6.90
N ARG A 304 -8.32 15.20 -8.12
CA ARG A 304 -9.10 14.65 -9.23
C ARG A 304 -8.62 13.24 -9.55
N HIS A 305 -9.56 12.36 -9.81
CA HIS A 305 -9.31 11.00 -10.27
C HIS A 305 -9.70 10.90 -11.74
N LEU A 306 -8.69 10.86 -12.62
CA LEU A 306 -8.85 10.61 -14.05
C LEU A 306 -8.37 9.21 -14.39
N SER A 307 -8.98 8.59 -15.40
CA SER A 307 -8.53 7.29 -15.93
C SER A 307 -7.14 7.35 -16.57
N THR A 308 -6.72 8.55 -16.98
CA THR A 308 -5.42 8.87 -17.60
C THR A 308 -4.34 9.30 -16.61
N SER A 309 -4.64 9.42 -15.30
CA SER A 309 -3.66 9.86 -14.30
C SER A 309 -2.44 8.91 -14.26
N LEU A 310 -1.24 9.46 -14.06
CA LEU A 310 0.00 8.66 -13.91
C LEU A 310 -0.11 7.58 -12.84
N THR A 311 -0.90 7.82 -11.79
CA THR A 311 -1.19 6.87 -10.70
C THR A 311 -2.04 5.66 -11.12
N GLN A 312 -2.57 5.64 -12.34
CA GLN A 312 -3.31 4.51 -12.94
C GLN A 312 -2.43 3.63 -13.84
N ASN A 313 -1.24 4.10 -14.25
CA ASN A 313 -0.31 3.29 -15.04
C ASN A 313 0.15 2.07 -14.21
N PRO A 314 0.04 0.83 -14.72
CA PRO A 314 0.42 -0.38 -13.97
C PRO A 314 1.83 -0.35 -13.35
N GLU A 315 2.78 0.30 -13.99
CA GLU A 315 4.18 0.36 -13.53
C GLU A 315 4.39 1.38 -12.41
N THR A 316 3.64 2.48 -12.39
CA THR A 316 3.79 3.59 -11.42
C THR A 316 2.57 3.81 -10.54
N ASN A 317 1.67 2.81 -10.53
CA ASN A 317 0.46 2.76 -9.72
C ASN A 317 0.76 2.95 -8.23
N VAL A 318 -0.16 3.50 -7.45
CA VAL A 318 -0.02 3.59 -5.98
C VAL A 318 0.25 2.26 -5.30
N GLN A 319 -0.22 1.15 -5.87
CA GLN A 319 0.07 -0.18 -5.33
C GLN A 319 1.58 -0.44 -5.32
N SER A 320 2.35 0.22 -6.20
CA SER A 320 3.81 0.15 -6.19
C SER A 320 4.47 0.83 -4.99
N VAL A 321 3.74 1.64 -4.20
CA VAL A 321 4.21 2.20 -2.90
C VAL A 321 4.38 1.10 -1.86
N PHE A 322 3.56 0.04 -1.93
CA PHE A 322 3.62 -1.10 -1.01
C PHE A 322 4.45 -2.28 -1.56
N GLY A 323 4.88 -2.19 -2.83
CA GLY A 323 5.81 -3.13 -3.48
C GLY A 323 5.91 -2.85 -5.00
N GLY A 324 7.08 -2.53 -5.53
CA GLY A 324 7.29 -2.13 -6.94
C GLY A 324 8.21 -0.93 -7.09
N VAL A 325 8.14 -0.19 -8.20
CA VAL A 325 9.12 0.86 -8.52
C VAL A 325 9.11 2.01 -7.49
N ARG A 326 7.94 2.43 -6.97
CA ARG A 326 7.87 3.48 -5.94
C ARG A 326 8.46 3.01 -4.61
N LYS A 327 8.15 1.79 -4.16
CA LYS A 327 8.78 1.21 -2.96
C LYS A 327 10.28 1.00 -3.16
N ALA A 328 10.70 0.57 -4.35
CA ALA A 328 12.10 0.36 -4.66
C ALA A 328 12.91 1.65 -4.59
N TYR A 329 12.35 2.70 -5.14
CA TYR A 329 12.87 4.06 -5.04
C TYR A 329 12.89 4.55 -3.59
N GLN A 330 11.79 4.37 -2.85
CA GLN A 330 11.72 4.79 -1.45
C GLN A 330 12.73 4.04 -0.57
N ASP A 331 12.89 2.72 -0.74
CA ASP A 331 13.89 1.93 0.00
C ASP A 331 15.31 2.46 -0.21
N ALA A 332 15.65 2.79 -1.46
CA ALA A 332 16.97 3.33 -1.80
C ALA A 332 17.18 4.74 -1.22
N ALA A 333 16.13 5.57 -1.25
CA ALA A 333 16.15 6.87 -0.62
C ALA A 333 16.30 6.77 0.91
N ASP A 334 15.51 5.91 1.56
CA ASP A 334 15.56 5.66 3.01
C ASP A 334 16.96 5.16 3.43
N GLN A 335 17.61 4.33 2.60
CA GLN A 335 18.97 3.89 2.84
C GLN A 335 19.97 5.06 2.79
N TRP A 336 19.85 5.95 1.81
CA TRP A 336 20.66 7.17 1.76
C TRP A 336 20.38 8.08 2.95
N HIS A 337 19.10 8.27 3.31
CA HIS A 337 18.68 9.10 4.44
C HIS A 337 19.26 8.62 5.76
N THR A 338 19.21 7.31 6.03
CA THR A 338 19.70 6.72 7.29
C THR A 338 21.22 6.73 7.42
N GLN A 339 21.96 6.92 6.32
CA GLN A 339 23.41 7.03 6.33
C GLN A 339 23.91 8.47 6.59
N ALA A 340 23.04 9.47 6.44
CA ALA A 340 23.37 10.86 6.69
C ALA A 340 23.68 11.11 8.18
N ARG A 341 24.76 11.85 8.44
CA ARG A 341 25.15 12.27 9.80
C ARG A 341 24.64 13.67 10.12
N THR A 342 24.49 14.49 9.09
CA THR A 342 24.03 15.87 9.16
C THR A 342 22.96 16.11 8.08
N ALA A 343 22.21 17.20 8.22
CA ALA A 343 21.24 17.61 7.20
C ALA A 343 21.91 17.95 5.85
N ASP A 344 23.18 18.38 5.86
CA ASP A 344 23.90 18.74 4.64
C ASP A 344 24.28 17.50 3.81
N ASP A 345 24.39 16.32 4.43
CA ASP A 345 24.60 15.04 3.73
C ASP A 345 23.36 14.62 2.90
N LEU A 346 22.22 15.28 3.13
CA LEU A 346 20.94 15.03 2.46
C LEU A 346 20.67 16.02 1.32
N TYR A 347 21.66 16.81 0.91
CA TYR A 347 21.51 17.76 -0.19
C TYR A 347 21.34 17.05 -1.54
N MET A 348 20.22 17.33 -2.22
CA MET A 348 19.96 16.88 -3.60
C MET A 348 20.15 18.03 -4.59
N PRO A 349 21.17 17.99 -5.48
CA PRO A 349 21.31 18.99 -6.54
C PRO A 349 20.11 19.01 -7.48
N ALA A 350 19.80 20.16 -8.09
CA ALA A 350 18.75 20.26 -9.11
C ALA A 350 19.05 19.39 -10.35
N TYR A 351 20.34 19.23 -10.68
CA TYR A 351 20.85 18.45 -11.81
C TYR A 351 22.05 17.62 -11.32
N PRO A 352 21.83 16.52 -10.59
CA PRO A 352 22.94 15.73 -10.05
C PRO A 352 23.69 15.04 -11.19
N GLU A 353 25.02 15.22 -11.25
CA GLU A 353 25.89 14.45 -12.17
C GLU A 353 25.88 12.97 -11.80
N THR A 354 25.91 12.68 -10.50
CA THR A 354 25.70 11.36 -9.92
C THR A 354 24.56 11.44 -8.91
N ARG A 355 23.55 10.58 -9.03
CA ARG A 355 22.43 10.55 -8.08
C ARG A 355 22.92 10.02 -6.72
N PRO A 356 22.53 10.63 -5.59
CA PRO A 356 22.95 10.17 -4.25
C PRO A 356 22.53 8.73 -3.91
N PHE A 357 21.50 8.21 -4.56
CA PHE A 357 21.01 6.83 -4.42
C PHE A 357 20.45 6.31 -5.75
N PRO A 358 20.37 4.99 -5.97
CA PRO A 358 19.82 4.45 -7.21
C PRO A 358 18.30 4.65 -7.29
N ALA A 359 17.78 5.00 -8.47
CA ALA A 359 16.34 4.95 -8.74
C ALA A 359 16.05 3.93 -9.85
N PRO A 360 14.89 3.25 -9.83
CA PRO A 360 14.50 2.32 -10.88
C PRO A 360 14.49 3.01 -12.27
N PRO A 361 15.04 2.37 -13.32
CA PRO A 361 15.08 2.94 -14.67
C PRO A 361 13.71 3.36 -15.20
N GLU A 362 12.64 2.65 -14.82
CA GLU A 362 11.26 2.89 -15.25
C GLU A 362 10.71 4.25 -14.80
N ILE A 363 11.21 4.77 -13.68
CA ILE A 363 10.84 6.09 -13.18
C ILE A 363 11.90 7.16 -13.48
N CYS A 364 13.06 6.75 -13.99
CA CYS A 364 14.08 7.66 -14.47
C CYS A 364 13.68 8.19 -15.85
N ARG A 365 13.59 9.50 -16.01
CA ARG A 365 13.46 10.10 -17.33
C ARG A 365 14.86 10.12 -17.96
N SER A 366 15.04 9.42 -19.08
CA SER A 366 16.34 9.31 -19.73
C SER A 366 16.83 10.69 -20.19
N ALA A 367 17.80 11.25 -19.46
CA ALA A 367 18.81 12.08 -20.10
C ALA A 367 19.75 11.11 -20.85
N ARG A 368 19.99 11.37 -22.14
CA ARG A 368 20.96 10.64 -22.96
C ARG A 368 22.26 10.36 -22.18
N SER A 369 22.65 9.08 -22.18
CA SER A 369 24.04 8.58 -22.11
C SER A 369 25.09 9.47 -21.42
N LEU A 370 25.37 9.19 -20.16
CA LEU A 370 26.72 9.37 -19.62
C LEU A 370 27.34 7.98 -19.52
N GLN A 371 28.36 7.76 -20.34
CA GLN A 371 29.17 6.55 -20.36
C GLN A 371 29.76 6.31 -18.97
N ALA A 372 29.49 5.14 -18.38
CA ALA A 372 30.39 4.60 -17.38
C ALA A 372 31.56 3.99 -18.15
N SER A 373 32.71 4.65 -18.08
CA SER A 373 34.00 4.14 -18.53
C SER A 373 34.29 2.81 -17.83
N ASP A 374 34.74 1.84 -18.64
CA ASP A 374 35.57 0.73 -18.17
C ASP A 374 36.64 1.26 -17.23
N ASP A 375 36.70 0.72 -16.02
CA ASP A 375 37.98 0.46 -15.37
C ASP A 375 37.84 -0.73 -14.42
N SER A 376 38.55 -1.78 -14.82
CA SER A 376 38.80 -2.98 -14.05
C SER A 376 39.67 -2.64 -12.85
N ALA A 377 39.13 -2.75 -11.63
CA ALA A 377 39.94 -2.93 -10.44
C ALA A 377 39.23 -3.88 -9.47
N SER A 378 39.75 -5.10 -9.43
CA SER A 378 39.53 -6.09 -8.39
C SER A 378 39.79 -5.48 -7.02
N THR A 379 38.75 -5.33 -6.21
CA THR A 379 38.87 -5.39 -4.75
C THR A 379 37.72 -6.20 -4.18
N ARG A 380 38.08 -7.34 -3.59
CA ARG A 380 37.20 -8.12 -2.72
C ARG A 380 36.80 -7.22 -1.56
N THR A 381 35.52 -6.88 -1.48
CA THR A 381 34.88 -6.43 -0.25
C THR A 381 33.69 -7.34 0.00
N THR A 382 33.79 -8.12 1.06
CA THR A 382 32.72 -8.91 1.68
C THR A 382 31.48 -8.04 1.88
N SER A 383 30.38 -8.38 1.21
CA SER A 383 29.08 -7.75 1.42
C SER A 383 28.63 -7.87 2.88
N PRO A 384 28.29 -6.76 3.56
CA PRO A 384 27.37 -6.80 4.67
C PRO A 384 25.93 -6.81 4.10
N ASN A 385 25.15 -7.80 4.53
CA ASN A 385 23.73 -7.97 4.21
C ASN A 385 22.92 -6.69 4.48
N CYS A 386 22.35 -6.09 3.43
CA CYS A 386 21.33 -5.05 3.55
C CYS A 386 20.00 -5.66 3.06
N SER A 387 19.30 -6.38 3.94
CA SER A 387 17.98 -6.95 3.67
C SER A 387 16.90 -5.88 3.80
N SER A 388 15.95 -5.79 2.86
CA SER A 388 14.72 -4.98 2.96
C SER A 388 13.75 -5.43 4.08
N ILE A 389 14.21 -6.33 4.95
CA ILE A 389 13.50 -6.93 6.07
C ILE A 389 14.01 -6.26 7.33
N ILE A 390 13.11 -5.69 8.13
CA ILE A 390 13.45 -4.91 9.33
C ILE A 390 13.85 -5.84 10.49
N LEU A 391 13.28 -7.05 10.53
CA LEU A 391 13.56 -8.07 11.55
C LEU A 391 14.10 -9.36 10.90
N PRO A 392 15.33 -9.37 10.34
CA PRO A 392 15.85 -10.49 9.56
C PRO A 392 16.12 -11.76 10.38
N ASN A 393 16.22 -11.62 11.71
CA ASN A 393 16.50 -12.72 12.65
C ASN A 393 15.26 -13.18 13.45
N THR A 394 14.08 -12.69 13.08
CA THR A 394 12.81 -13.02 13.75
C THR A 394 11.97 -13.87 12.83
N LEU A 395 11.30 -14.89 13.38
CA LEU A 395 10.31 -15.68 12.65
C LEU A 395 8.92 -15.11 12.88
N PHE A 396 8.04 -15.28 11.89
CA PHE A 396 6.63 -14.97 12.04
C PHE A 396 5.79 -16.23 11.84
N PHE A 397 5.10 -16.67 12.88
CA PHE A 397 4.15 -17.76 12.81
C PHE A 397 2.73 -17.23 12.65
N VAL A 398 2.16 -17.36 11.45
CA VAL A 398 0.75 -17.12 11.20
C VAL A 398 -0.03 -18.25 11.87
N HIS A 399 -0.54 -17.97 13.07
CA HIS A 399 -1.28 -18.96 13.84
C HIS A 399 -2.73 -18.98 13.36
N ILE A 400 -3.04 -19.94 12.50
CA ILE A 400 -4.43 -20.16 12.05
C ILE A 400 -5.20 -20.91 13.14
N PRO A 401 -6.41 -20.46 13.53
CA PRO A 401 -7.19 -21.16 14.55
C PRO A 401 -7.41 -22.65 14.20
N LYS A 402 -7.15 -23.52 15.18
CA LYS A 402 -7.37 -24.97 15.15
C LYS A 402 -6.46 -25.77 14.19
N THR A 403 -5.27 -25.26 13.87
CA THR A 403 -4.25 -25.92 13.02
C THR A 403 -2.97 -26.29 13.80
N ALA A 404 -3.11 -26.87 15.00
CA ALA A 404 -1.99 -27.21 15.91
C ALA A 404 -1.09 -26.04 16.37
N GLY A 405 -1.48 -24.79 16.11
CA GLY A 405 -0.66 -23.63 16.48
C GLY A 405 -0.42 -23.44 17.98
N THR A 406 -1.31 -23.95 18.85
CA THR A 406 -1.06 -23.97 20.30
C THR A 406 0.11 -24.91 20.67
N SER A 407 0.16 -26.11 20.09
CA SER A 407 1.27 -27.05 20.29
C SER A 407 2.58 -26.47 19.78
N PHE A 408 2.56 -25.84 18.60
CA PHE A 408 3.73 -25.17 18.04
C PHE A 408 4.21 -24.02 18.93
N ARG A 409 3.29 -23.17 19.40
CA ARG A 409 3.63 -22.05 20.29
C ARG A 409 4.24 -22.53 21.60
N GLN A 410 3.70 -23.60 22.19
CA GLN A 410 4.25 -24.17 23.42
C GLN A 410 5.66 -24.71 23.19
N ALA A 411 5.86 -25.52 22.15
CA ALA A 411 7.18 -26.05 21.82
C ALA A 411 8.20 -24.93 21.53
N ALA A 412 7.75 -23.86 20.85
CA ALA A 412 8.56 -22.67 20.61
C ALA A 412 8.90 -21.93 21.91
N SER A 413 7.97 -21.82 22.87
CA SER A 413 8.23 -21.22 24.17
C SER A 413 9.23 -22.03 24.99
N ASP A 414 9.07 -23.36 25.02
CA ASP A 414 9.98 -24.27 25.73
C ASP A 414 11.42 -24.17 25.18
N PHE A 415 11.58 -23.93 23.88
CA PHE A 415 12.88 -23.85 23.23
C PHE A 415 13.50 -22.43 23.22
N LEU A 416 12.72 -21.39 22.92
CA LEU A 416 13.21 -20.00 22.77
C LEU A 416 13.14 -19.19 24.07
N GLY A 417 12.27 -19.59 25.00
CA GLY A 417 11.88 -18.83 26.19
C GLY A 417 10.81 -17.78 25.90
N GLU A 418 9.87 -17.60 26.83
CA GLU A 418 8.77 -16.61 26.75
C GLU A 418 9.22 -15.18 26.34
N PRO A 419 10.32 -14.60 26.86
CA PRO A 419 10.73 -13.23 26.48
C PRO A 419 11.09 -13.07 24.99
N ALA A 420 11.44 -14.16 24.31
CA ALA A 420 11.77 -14.15 22.90
C ALA A 420 10.53 -14.22 21.98
N ILE A 421 9.34 -14.38 22.54
CA ILE A 421 8.08 -14.54 21.80
C ILE A 421 7.19 -13.33 22.00
N GLN A 422 6.64 -12.82 20.89
CA GLN A 422 5.69 -11.71 20.89
C GLN A 422 4.39 -12.15 20.25
N CYS A 423 3.28 -11.89 20.93
CA CYS A 423 1.98 -12.47 20.56
C CYS A 423 0.97 -11.41 20.13
N ASP A 424 0.19 -11.70 19.07
CA ASP A 424 -0.96 -10.88 18.64
C ASP A 424 -2.23 -11.73 18.53
N TYR A 425 -3.08 -11.65 19.56
CA TYR A 425 -4.39 -12.31 19.57
C TYR A 425 -5.55 -11.30 19.57
N GLY A 426 -5.25 -10.01 19.35
CA GLY A 426 -6.21 -8.91 19.42
C GLY A 426 -6.13 -8.11 20.73
N ILE A 427 -6.56 -6.85 20.70
CA ILE A 427 -6.36 -5.87 21.77
C ILE A 427 -6.89 -6.33 23.15
N LYS A 428 -8.03 -7.02 23.18
CA LYS A 428 -8.70 -7.50 24.41
C LYS A 428 -8.11 -8.79 24.98
N GLN A 429 -7.26 -9.48 24.22
CA GLN A 429 -6.69 -10.75 24.67
C GLN A 429 -5.49 -10.50 25.58
N ARG A 430 -5.46 -11.19 26.73
CA ARG A 430 -4.35 -11.11 27.69
C ARG A 430 -3.05 -11.64 27.10
N GLN A 431 -3.16 -12.58 26.16
CA GLN A 431 -2.05 -13.17 25.43
C GLN A 431 -1.36 -12.19 24.47
N THR A 432 -1.99 -11.05 24.14
CA THR A 432 -1.35 -10.04 23.27
C THR A 432 -0.25 -9.31 24.03
N SER A 433 0.97 -9.33 23.49
CA SER A 433 2.14 -8.73 24.11
C SER A 433 2.00 -7.21 24.27
N PRO A 434 2.59 -6.59 25.31
CA PRO A 434 2.49 -5.14 25.54
C PRO A 434 2.96 -4.31 24.33
N LEU A 435 4.12 -4.61 23.75
CA LEU A 435 4.64 -3.89 22.58
C LEU A 435 3.70 -4.01 21.37
N VAL A 436 3.15 -5.20 21.15
CA VAL A 436 2.17 -5.44 20.08
C VAL A 436 0.88 -4.66 20.37
N ARG A 437 0.38 -4.67 21.60
CA ARG A 437 -0.83 -3.91 21.97
C ARG A 437 -0.67 -2.43 21.67
N THR A 438 0.43 -1.83 22.15
CA THR A 438 0.71 -0.40 21.94
C THR A 438 0.90 -0.09 20.46
N TRP A 439 1.84 -0.75 19.79
CA TRP A 439 2.26 -0.32 18.46
C TRP A 439 1.36 -0.85 17.33
N VAL A 440 0.66 -1.97 17.52
CA VAL A 440 -0.27 -2.51 16.50
C VAL A 440 -1.69 -2.00 16.69
N HIS A 441 -2.20 -1.98 17.93
CA HIS A 441 -3.62 -1.75 18.17
C HIS A 441 -3.93 -0.33 18.67
N GLU A 442 -3.03 0.31 19.44
CA GLU A 442 -3.28 1.65 20.00
C GLU A 442 -2.77 2.77 19.08
N THR A 443 -1.57 2.63 18.51
CA THR A 443 -0.96 3.68 17.66
C THR A 443 -0.95 3.35 16.17
N ALA A 444 -1.15 2.08 15.81
CA ALA A 444 -1.09 1.57 14.43
C ALA A 444 0.24 1.88 13.69
N ASP A 445 1.36 1.85 14.42
CA ASP A 445 2.71 2.08 13.90
C ASP A 445 3.55 0.79 13.93
N LEU A 446 3.47 0.03 12.83
CA LEU A 446 4.24 -1.21 12.65
C LEU A 446 5.75 -0.98 12.48
N PHE A 447 6.16 0.22 12.05
CA PHE A 447 7.58 0.54 11.92
C PHE A 447 8.20 0.71 13.30
N GLU A 448 7.57 1.49 14.17
CA GLU A 448 8.01 1.62 15.56
C GLU A 448 7.95 0.28 16.29
N LEU A 449 6.93 -0.55 16.07
CA LEU A 449 6.94 -1.93 16.58
C LEU A 449 8.24 -2.65 16.18
N ALA A 450 8.60 -2.61 14.90
CA ALA A 450 9.80 -3.30 14.42
C ALA A 450 11.08 -2.74 15.05
N GLN A 451 11.18 -1.41 15.21
CA GLN A 451 12.30 -0.76 15.91
C GLN A 451 12.39 -1.20 17.37
N GLN A 452 11.27 -1.24 18.10
CA GLN A 452 11.25 -1.68 19.49
C GLN A 452 11.57 -3.18 19.60
N LEU A 453 11.00 -4.02 18.73
CA LEU A 453 11.30 -5.45 18.69
C LEU A 453 12.77 -5.73 18.37
N GLY A 454 13.38 -4.95 17.48
CA GLY A 454 14.81 -5.04 17.15
C GLY A 454 15.74 -4.74 18.33
N LYS A 455 15.27 -3.97 19.33
CA LYS A 455 15.98 -3.71 20.59
C LYS A 455 15.79 -4.82 21.63
N THR A 456 14.91 -5.78 21.37
CA THR A 456 14.63 -6.91 22.27
C THR A 456 15.30 -8.20 21.76
N ARG A 457 15.18 -9.28 22.53
CA ARG A 457 15.57 -10.64 22.09
C ARG A 457 14.45 -11.35 21.32
N CYS A 458 13.55 -10.61 20.65
CA CYS A 458 12.43 -11.20 19.93
C CYS A 458 12.92 -12.09 18.78
N ARG A 459 12.61 -13.38 18.86
CA ARG A 459 12.93 -14.40 17.84
C ARG A 459 11.69 -14.95 17.15
N LEU A 460 10.50 -14.77 17.72
CA LEU A 460 9.24 -15.25 17.15
C LEU A 460 8.11 -14.25 17.41
N ILE A 461 7.39 -13.89 16.36
CA ILE A 461 6.07 -13.25 16.44
C ILE A 461 5.03 -14.32 16.12
N CYS A 462 3.94 -14.41 16.89
CA CYS A 462 2.92 -15.45 16.73
C CYS A 462 1.52 -14.88 17.01
N GLY A 463 0.50 -15.30 16.28
CA GLY A 463 -0.86 -14.83 16.59
C GLY A 463 -1.90 -15.11 15.52
N HIS A 464 -3.16 -14.85 15.85
CA HIS A 464 -4.28 -14.88 14.90
C HIS A 464 -4.28 -13.61 14.02
N ALA A 465 -3.10 -13.30 13.49
CA ALA A 465 -2.83 -12.16 12.63
C ALA A 465 -2.66 -12.65 11.18
N PRO A 466 -3.24 -11.95 10.19
CA PRO A 466 -3.00 -12.28 8.80
C PRO A 466 -1.52 -12.10 8.44
N LEU A 467 -1.06 -12.84 7.43
CA LEU A 467 0.31 -12.81 6.92
C LEU A 467 0.77 -11.37 6.63
N GLU A 468 -0.12 -10.56 6.07
CA GLU A 468 0.13 -9.17 5.67
C GLU A 468 0.46 -8.25 6.85
N ARG A 469 0.14 -8.63 8.10
CA ARG A 469 0.40 -7.80 9.28
C ARG A 469 1.89 -7.70 9.60
N PHE A 470 2.57 -8.84 9.72
CA PHE A 470 3.98 -8.89 10.12
C PHE A 470 4.90 -9.40 8.99
N GLY A 471 4.34 -9.97 7.93
CA GLY A 471 5.08 -10.43 6.75
C GLY A 471 6.01 -9.37 6.14
N PRO A 472 5.61 -8.09 6.00
CA PRO A 472 6.51 -7.04 5.52
C PRO A 472 7.69 -6.74 6.46
N LEU A 473 7.55 -6.97 7.77
CA LEU A 473 8.61 -6.70 8.75
C LEU A 473 9.62 -7.84 8.82
N VAL A 474 9.15 -9.08 8.64
CA VAL A 474 9.89 -10.32 8.88
C VAL A 474 10.34 -11.01 7.58
N GLY A 475 9.59 -10.83 6.50
CA GLY A 475 9.81 -11.45 5.19
C GLY A 475 9.17 -12.83 5.05
N LEU A 476 8.83 -13.21 3.81
CA LEU A 476 8.19 -14.49 3.48
C LEU A 476 9.03 -15.70 3.88
N LEU A 477 10.36 -15.63 3.68
CA LEU A 477 11.25 -16.73 4.05
C LEU A 477 11.27 -17.01 5.54
N ASN A 478 11.01 -16.01 6.38
CA ASN A 478 10.94 -16.18 7.84
C ASN A 478 9.49 -16.38 8.33
N THR A 479 8.53 -16.54 7.41
CA THR A 479 7.12 -16.77 7.74
C THR A 479 6.80 -18.26 7.73
N LEU A 480 6.11 -18.70 8.77
CA LEU A 480 5.70 -20.08 9.06
C LEU A 480 4.20 -20.15 9.29
N THR A 481 3.59 -21.28 8.96
CA THR A 481 2.19 -21.55 9.34
C THR A 481 1.89 -23.05 9.32
N PHE A 482 0.75 -23.43 9.89
CA PHE A 482 0.16 -24.76 9.72
C PHE A 482 -1.24 -24.62 9.13
N VAL A 483 -1.54 -25.45 8.15
CA VAL A 483 -2.88 -25.65 7.60
C VAL A 483 -3.45 -27.00 8.05
N ARG A 484 -4.76 -27.17 7.92
CA ARG A 484 -5.50 -28.40 8.28
C ARG A 484 -6.64 -28.63 7.30
N SER A 485 -7.08 -29.87 7.12
CA SER A 485 -8.33 -30.20 6.42
C SER A 485 -9.46 -29.23 6.84
N PRO A 486 -10.16 -28.60 5.87
CA PRO A 486 -11.19 -27.62 6.19
C PRO A 486 -12.30 -28.20 7.05
N VAL A 487 -12.70 -29.45 6.80
CA VAL A 487 -13.70 -30.19 7.60
C VAL A 487 -13.24 -30.29 9.05
N GLU A 488 -12.06 -30.86 9.28
CA GLU A 488 -11.51 -31.07 10.62
C GLU A 488 -11.29 -29.76 11.37
N ARG A 489 -10.83 -28.71 10.66
CA ARG A 489 -10.63 -27.39 11.25
C ARG A 489 -11.95 -26.75 11.67
N VAL A 490 -12.98 -26.78 10.81
CA VAL A 490 -14.29 -26.18 11.06
C VAL A 490 -14.99 -26.88 12.21
N VAL A 491 -14.99 -28.21 12.23
CA VAL A 491 -15.58 -29.03 13.29
C VAL A 491 -14.87 -28.76 14.62
N SER A 492 -13.54 -28.75 14.62
CA SER A 492 -12.76 -28.42 15.82
C SER A 492 -13.01 -26.97 16.30
N HIS A 493 -13.30 -26.04 15.39
CA HIS A 493 -13.64 -24.67 15.73
C HIS A 493 -15.03 -24.59 16.37
N PHE A 494 -16.03 -25.24 15.77
CA PHE A 494 -17.38 -25.33 16.30
C PHE A 494 -17.39 -25.91 17.72
N GLU A 495 -16.76 -27.07 17.93
CA GLU A 495 -16.70 -27.70 19.25
C GLU A 495 -16.01 -26.81 20.29
N HIS A 496 -15.00 -26.05 19.88
CA HIS A 496 -14.32 -25.11 20.76
C HIS A 496 -15.21 -23.91 21.11
N SER A 497 -15.97 -23.41 20.14
CA SER A 497 -16.94 -22.35 20.35
C SER A 497 -18.07 -22.78 21.28
N VAL A 498 -18.57 -24.01 21.14
CA VAL A 498 -19.58 -24.58 22.06
C VAL A 498 -19.01 -24.70 23.47
N ARG A 499 -17.81 -25.29 23.61
CA ARG A 499 -17.21 -25.55 24.93
C ARG A 499 -16.71 -24.32 25.68
N HIS A 500 -16.20 -23.31 24.97
CA HIS A 500 -15.45 -22.21 25.60
C HIS A 500 -15.95 -20.82 25.25
N ALA A 501 -16.76 -20.66 24.19
CA ALA A 501 -17.27 -19.37 23.75
C ALA A 501 -18.79 -19.22 23.92
N GLY A 502 -19.46 -20.21 24.54
CA GLY A 502 -20.91 -20.16 24.81
C GLY A 502 -21.76 -20.18 23.54
N TYR A 503 -21.31 -20.83 22.47
CA TYR A 503 -22.10 -20.93 21.24
C TYR A 503 -23.22 -21.96 21.39
N GLU A 504 -24.47 -21.53 21.19
CA GLU A 504 -25.69 -22.36 21.35
C GLU A 504 -26.30 -22.84 20.01
N GLY A 505 -25.79 -22.37 18.87
CA GLY A 505 -26.31 -22.71 17.54
C GLY A 505 -25.90 -24.10 17.04
N THR A 506 -26.46 -24.53 15.91
CA THR A 506 -26.08 -25.81 15.29
C THR A 506 -24.77 -25.70 14.50
N LEU A 507 -24.17 -26.85 14.15
CA LEU A 507 -23.03 -26.90 13.24
C LEU A 507 -23.42 -26.34 11.86
N ASP A 508 -24.64 -26.57 11.38
CA ASP A 508 -25.10 -26.04 10.09
C ASP A 508 -25.16 -24.50 10.08
N ASP A 509 -25.66 -23.91 11.16
CA ASP A 509 -25.64 -22.45 11.35
C ASP A 509 -24.20 -21.91 11.46
N PHE A 510 -23.32 -22.68 12.08
CA PHE A 510 -21.93 -22.28 12.26
C PHE A 510 -21.17 -22.21 10.94
N ILE A 511 -21.34 -23.20 10.05
CA ILE A 511 -20.59 -23.26 8.79
C ILE A 511 -21.10 -22.26 7.74
N THR A 512 -22.36 -21.85 7.84
CA THR A 512 -22.94 -20.84 6.93
C THR A 512 -22.50 -19.42 7.25
N GLN A 513 -21.98 -19.16 8.45
CA GLN A 513 -21.40 -17.85 8.79
C GLN A 513 -20.15 -17.55 7.95
N PRO A 514 -20.11 -16.41 7.23
CA PRO A 514 -18.98 -16.05 6.37
C PRO A 514 -17.63 -15.98 7.11
N THR A 515 -17.63 -15.65 8.40
CA THR A 515 -16.44 -15.60 9.26
C THR A 515 -15.78 -16.97 9.45
N ASN A 516 -16.53 -18.06 9.29
CA ASN A 516 -16.02 -19.44 9.43
C ASN A 516 -15.58 -20.07 8.10
N GLN A 517 -15.81 -19.38 6.97
CA GLN A 517 -15.49 -19.85 5.63
C GLN A 517 -14.11 -19.35 5.17
N ASN A 518 -13.38 -20.24 4.48
CA ASN A 518 -12.07 -20.01 3.87
C ASN A 518 -11.06 -19.30 4.79
N LEU A 519 -11.11 -19.57 6.10
CA LEU A 519 -10.35 -18.85 7.11
C LEU A 519 -8.84 -18.96 6.86
N GLN A 520 -8.36 -20.13 6.44
CA GLN A 520 -6.94 -20.39 6.25
C GLN A 520 -6.41 -19.54 5.09
N SER A 521 -7.12 -19.56 3.96
CA SER A 521 -6.79 -18.74 2.79
C SER A 521 -6.90 -17.25 3.08
N ARG A 522 -7.89 -16.82 3.87
CA ARG A 522 -8.03 -15.40 4.28
C ARG A 522 -6.86 -14.92 5.13
N LEU A 523 -6.36 -15.74 6.06
CA LEU A 523 -5.22 -15.37 6.90
C LEU A 523 -3.89 -15.37 6.12
N LEU A 524 -3.74 -16.21 5.11
CA LEU A 524 -2.54 -16.21 4.25
C LEU A 524 -2.61 -15.18 3.11
N GLY A 525 -3.79 -14.63 2.83
CA GLY A 525 -4.00 -13.57 1.85
C GLY A 525 -3.67 -14.02 0.42
N ALA A 526 -3.17 -13.09 -0.38
CA ALA A 526 -2.82 -13.35 -1.79
C ALA A 526 -1.38 -13.89 -1.97
N ALA A 527 -0.64 -14.13 -0.89
CA ALA A 527 0.75 -14.58 -0.96
C ALA A 527 0.85 -15.97 -1.62
N PRO A 528 1.73 -16.16 -2.62
CA PRO A 528 1.98 -17.49 -3.18
C PRO A 528 2.49 -18.45 -2.10
N LEU A 529 1.82 -19.59 -1.93
CA LEU A 529 2.15 -20.57 -0.89
C LEU A 529 3.62 -21.05 -1.00
N GLU A 530 4.12 -21.19 -2.21
CA GLU A 530 5.49 -21.63 -2.49
C GLU A 530 6.54 -20.60 -2.07
N ALA A 531 6.17 -19.32 -1.97
CA ALA A 531 7.07 -18.26 -1.54
C ALA A 531 7.20 -18.18 -0.01
N ILE A 532 6.19 -18.66 0.74
CA ILE A 532 6.24 -18.73 2.20
C ILE A 532 7.33 -19.73 2.61
N GLY A 533 8.08 -19.35 3.65
CA GLY A 533 9.17 -20.11 4.27
C GLY A 533 8.82 -21.58 4.43
N LEU A 534 7.95 -21.92 5.38
CA LEU A 534 7.38 -23.25 5.50
C LEU A 534 5.89 -23.23 5.84
N VAL A 535 5.15 -24.12 5.19
CA VAL A 535 3.72 -24.36 5.43
C VAL A 535 3.57 -25.81 5.84
N GLY A 536 3.36 -26.03 7.14
CA GLY A 536 3.11 -27.35 7.70
C GLY A 536 1.67 -27.79 7.48
N VAL A 537 1.44 -29.10 7.55
CA VAL A 537 0.12 -29.73 7.50
C VAL A 537 -0.12 -30.40 8.85
N THR A 538 -1.25 -30.08 9.49
CA THR A 538 -1.55 -30.53 10.85
C THR A 538 -1.63 -32.05 10.96
N GLU A 539 -2.19 -32.71 9.96
CA GLU A 539 -2.30 -34.17 9.85
C GLU A 539 -0.93 -34.85 9.68
N ARG A 540 0.11 -34.08 9.34
CA ARG A 540 1.50 -34.52 9.14
C ARG A 540 2.43 -33.68 10.01
N TYR A 541 2.04 -33.49 11.27
CA TYR A 541 2.67 -32.52 12.18
C TYR A 541 4.15 -32.83 12.42
N GLU A 542 4.51 -34.08 12.71
CA GLU A 542 5.89 -34.48 12.97
C GLU A 542 6.79 -34.25 11.75
N GLU A 543 6.33 -34.65 10.57
CA GLU A 543 7.02 -34.42 9.30
C GLU A 543 7.22 -32.92 9.02
N SER A 544 6.18 -32.13 9.27
CA SER A 544 6.21 -30.68 9.10
C SER A 544 7.19 -30.03 10.08
N LEU A 545 7.19 -30.48 11.34
CA LEU A 545 8.05 -29.94 12.39
C LEU A 545 9.51 -30.31 12.16
N ALA A 546 9.80 -31.52 11.68
CA ALA A 546 11.15 -31.93 11.31
C ALA A 546 11.75 -30.98 10.26
N LEU A 547 10.99 -30.67 9.21
CA LEU A 547 11.42 -29.74 8.16
C LEU A 547 11.60 -28.29 8.70
N ILE A 548 10.75 -27.84 9.63
CA ILE A 548 10.89 -26.53 10.29
C ILE A 548 12.15 -26.47 11.15
N ASN A 549 12.35 -27.47 12.01
CA ASN A 549 13.53 -27.57 12.88
C ASN A 549 14.82 -27.53 12.05
N GLN A 550 14.86 -28.29 10.97
CA GLN A 550 15.97 -28.31 10.02
C GLN A 550 16.25 -26.92 9.43
N THR A 551 15.23 -26.32 8.81
CA THR A 551 15.39 -25.13 7.96
C THR A 551 15.78 -23.90 8.79
N TYR A 552 15.22 -23.77 10.01
CA TYR A 552 15.43 -22.60 10.87
C TYR A 552 16.34 -22.89 12.06
N HIS A 553 17.03 -24.03 12.07
CA HIS A 553 17.91 -24.47 13.14
C HIS A 553 17.25 -24.42 14.53
N LEU A 554 16.00 -24.87 14.60
CA LEU A 554 15.24 -24.99 15.86
C LEU A 554 15.32 -26.43 16.39
N ARG A 555 14.99 -26.62 17.67
CA ARG A 555 14.87 -27.95 18.30
C ARG A 555 13.53 -28.04 19.04
N LEU A 556 12.45 -27.81 18.31
CA LEU A 556 11.09 -27.87 18.84
C LEU A 556 10.68 -29.34 19.01
N SER A 557 10.16 -29.68 20.20
CA SER A 557 9.60 -31.01 20.47
C SER A 557 8.25 -31.20 19.79
N ALA A 558 7.99 -32.40 19.29
CA ALA A 558 6.68 -32.78 18.79
C ALA A 558 5.70 -32.93 19.97
N LEU A 559 4.94 -31.87 20.25
CA LEU A 559 3.95 -31.87 21.32
C LEU A 559 2.57 -32.29 20.76
N THR A 560 2.09 -33.47 21.15
CA THR A 560 0.74 -33.98 20.84
C THR A 560 -0.30 -33.50 21.85
N ILE A 561 -0.27 -32.20 22.23
CA ILE A 561 -1.19 -31.64 23.22
C ILE A 561 -2.66 -31.67 22.74
N ASN A 562 -2.93 -31.90 21.44
CA ASN A 562 -4.28 -32.00 20.87
C ASN A 562 -4.40 -32.96 19.66
N CYS A 563 -3.42 -33.84 19.41
CA CYS A 563 -3.54 -34.85 18.37
C CYS A 563 -4.16 -36.10 19.00
N HIS A 564 -5.48 -36.22 19.01
CA HIS A 564 -6.12 -37.51 19.28
C HIS A 564 -6.05 -38.33 17.99
N PRO A 565 -5.29 -39.44 17.95
CA PRO A 565 -5.25 -40.33 16.78
C PRO A 565 -6.54 -41.16 16.67
N ASP A 566 -7.19 -41.41 17.81
CA ASP A 566 -8.44 -42.15 17.92
C ASP A 566 -9.50 -41.24 18.56
N ARG A 567 -10.37 -40.66 17.74
CA ARG A 567 -11.70 -40.25 18.21
C ARG A 567 -12.63 -41.43 17.92
N ASP A 568 -12.71 -42.34 18.88
CA ASP A 568 -13.83 -43.27 18.96
C ASP A 568 -15.15 -42.49 18.88
N GLU A 569 -16.16 -43.11 18.28
CA GLU A 569 -17.51 -42.61 17.98
C GLU A 569 -18.35 -42.24 19.23
N GLN A 570 -17.73 -41.91 20.35
CA GLN A 570 -18.40 -41.63 21.61
C GLN A 570 -18.24 -40.14 21.94
N ASP A 571 -19.33 -39.40 21.73
CA ASP A 571 -19.61 -37.99 22.10
C ASP A 571 -19.35 -36.86 21.08
N GLY A 572 -19.08 -37.15 19.81
CA GLY A 572 -18.96 -36.15 18.73
C GLY A 572 -20.11 -36.21 17.72
N TYR A 573 -20.63 -35.06 17.29
CA TYR A 573 -21.65 -34.93 16.22
C TYR A 573 -21.26 -35.79 15.00
N ALA A 574 -22.02 -36.84 14.67
CA ALA A 574 -21.73 -37.70 13.54
C ALA A 574 -21.86 -36.90 12.22
N LEU A 575 -20.72 -36.61 11.59
CA LEU A 575 -20.67 -35.84 10.33
C LEU A 575 -21.15 -36.69 9.16
N THR A 576 -22.37 -36.44 8.70
CA THR A 576 -22.91 -37.09 7.50
C THR A 576 -22.09 -36.71 6.25
N PRO A 577 -22.04 -37.57 5.22
CA PRO A 577 -21.35 -37.27 3.96
C PRO A 577 -21.81 -35.95 3.31
N GLU A 578 -23.10 -35.64 3.39
CA GLU A 578 -23.71 -34.42 2.84
C GLU A 578 -23.16 -33.18 3.56
N LEU A 579 -23.04 -33.23 4.88
CA LEU A 579 -22.52 -32.11 5.66
C LEU A 579 -21.02 -31.90 5.41
N ARG A 580 -20.24 -32.98 5.26
CA ARG A 580 -18.81 -32.89 4.85
C ARG A 580 -18.67 -32.20 3.51
N GLN A 581 -19.48 -32.61 2.52
CA GLN A 581 -19.49 -32.00 1.20
C GLN A 581 -19.89 -30.52 1.25
N LYS A 582 -20.88 -30.16 2.06
CA LYS A 582 -21.30 -28.77 2.27
C LYS A 582 -20.16 -27.92 2.86
N ILE A 583 -19.43 -28.44 3.84
CA ILE A 583 -18.27 -27.75 4.42
C ILE A 583 -17.18 -27.51 3.37
N ASP A 584 -16.84 -28.52 2.58
CA ASP A 584 -15.84 -28.39 1.51
C ASP A 584 -16.27 -27.38 0.44
N GLN A 585 -17.55 -27.36 0.06
CA GLN A 585 -18.11 -26.40 -0.90
C GLN A 585 -18.02 -24.94 -0.40
N LEU A 586 -18.30 -24.72 0.88
CA LEU A 586 -18.17 -23.39 1.50
C LEU A 586 -16.70 -22.99 1.71
N ASN A 587 -15.79 -23.97 1.78
CA ASN A 587 -14.36 -23.78 2.02
C ASN A 587 -13.48 -24.15 0.81
N ARG A 588 -13.99 -24.01 -0.43
CA ARG A 588 -13.28 -24.41 -1.66
C ARG A 588 -11.85 -23.88 -1.79
N SER A 589 -11.60 -22.65 -1.31
CA SER A 589 -10.25 -22.08 -1.36
C SER A 589 -9.31 -22.79 -0.39
N ASP A 590 -9.78 -23.10 0.82
CA ASP A 590 -9.00 -23.84 1.80
C ASP A 590 -8.77 -25.29 1.39
N VAL A 591 -9.73 -25.93 0.71
CA VAL A 591 -9.53 -27.28 0.12
C VAL A 591 -8.37 -27.25 -0.88
N ALA A 592 -8.37 -26.27 -1.80
CA ALA A 592 -7.28 -26.11 -2.77
C ALA A 592 -5.94 -25.77 -2.09
N LEU A 593 -5.97 -24.93 -1.04
CA LEU A 593 -4.81 -24.55 -0.26
C LEU A 593 -4.15 -25.77 0.41
N VAL A 594 -4.92 -26.60 1.12
CA VAL A 594 -4.42 -27.79 1.84
C VAL A 594 -3.89 -28.83 0.86
N ALA A 595 -4.56 -29.05 -0.27
CA ALA A 595 -4.06 -29.94 -1.32
C ALA A 595 -2.72 -29.44 -1.89
N ARG A 596 -2.55 -28.12 -2.04
CA ARG A 596 -1.29 -27.51 -2.47
C ARG A 596 -0.21 -27.61 -1.40
N ALA A 597 -0.55 -27.40 -0.13
CA ALA A 597 0.38 -27.53 0.99
C ALA A 597 0.94 -28.95 1.12
N ASN A 598 0.10 -29.98 0.96
CA ASN A 598 0.56 -31.38 0.97
C ASN A 598 1.58 -31.66 -0.14
N ARG A 599 1.28 -31.28 -1.39
CA ARG A 599 2.22 -31.44 -2.50
C ARG A 599 3.54 -30.69 -2.28
N LEU A 600 3.47 -29.50 -1.68
CA LEU A 600 4.64 -28.70 -1.36
C LEU A 600 5.48 -29.36 -0.26
N LEU A 601 4.83 -29.91 0.76
CA LEU A 601 5.49 -30.66 1.84
C LEU A 601 6.21 -31.89 1.28
N ASP A 602 5.55 -32.68 0.42
CA ASP A 602 6.17 -33.86 -0.22
C ASP A 602 7.41 -33.47 -1.04
N ALA A 603 7.28 -32.44 -1.89
CA ALA A 603 8.39 -31.99 -2.73
C ALA A 603 9.58 -31.48 -1.90
N ARG A 604 9.32 -30.71 -0.83
CA ARG A 604 10.36 -30.16 0.04
C ARG A 604 11.01 -31.24 0.90
N ARG A 605 10.24 -32.22 1.38
CA ARG A 605 10.77 -33.40 2.09
C ARG A 605 11.66 -34.25 1.20
N ALA A 606 11.25 -34.53 -0.03
CA ALA A 606 12.07 -35.30 -0.97
C ALA A 606 13.40 -34.61 -1.27
N ALA A 607 13.37 -33.30 -1.54
CA ALA A 607 14.60 -32.50 -1.69
C ALA A 607 15.47 -32.58 -0.43
N PHE A 608 14.84 -32.42 0.73
CA PHE A 608 15.51 -32.49 2.02
C PHE A 608 16.19 -33.85 2.28
N GLU A 609 15.48 -34.96 2.09
CA GLU A 609 15.98 -36.33 2.28
C GLU A 609 17.12 -36.67 1.30
N SER A 610 17.13 -36.06 0.11
CA SER A 610 18.23 -36.17 -0.85
C SER A 610 19.43 -35.26 -0.56
N GLY A 611 19.40 -34.50 0.55
CA GLY A 611 20.46 -33.55 0.92
C GLY A 611 20.51 -32.28 0.06
N GLN A 612 19.47 -32.02 -0.74
CA GLN A 612 19.36 -30.86 -1.60
C GLN A 612 18.57 -29.72 -0.93
N SER A 613 18.94 -28.47 -1.23
CA SER A 613 18.09 -27.32 -0.89
C SER A 613 16.88 -27.27 -1.81
N PHE A 614 15.68 -27.19 -1.23
CA PHE A 614 14.48 -26.99 -2.02
C PHE A 614 14.39 -25.55 -2.57
N VAL A 615 13.70 -25.42 -3.70
CA VAL A 615 13.46 -24.18 -4.41
C VAL A 615 12.07 -23.67 -4.07
N HIS A 616 11.97 -22.41 -3.69
CA HIS A 616 10.73 -21.64 -3.63
C HIS A 616 10.39 -21.15 -5.04
N GLY A 617 9.36 -21.71 -5.67
CA GLY A 617 8.99 -21.26 -7.00
C GLY A 617 7.69 -21.84 -7.52
N THR A 618 7.06 -21.12 -8.45
CA THR A 618 5.87 -21.60 -9.15
C THR A 618 5.68 -20.90 -10.50
N ILE A 619 4.94 -21.54 -11.42
CA ILE A 619 4.40 -20.89 -12.61
C ILE A 619 3.24 -19.96 -12.21
N GLN A 620 3.37 -18.67 -12.52
CA GLN A 620 2.35 -17.65 -12.24
C GLN A 620 1.43 -17.40 -13.44
N SER A 621 1.96 -17.42 -14.66
CA SER A 621 1.20 -17.15 -15.87
C SER A 621 1.61 -18.06 -17.01
N VAL A 622 0.60 -18.54 -17.74
CA VAL A 622 0.77 -19.21 -19.04
C VAL A 622 -0.13 -18.48 -20.02
N LYS A 623 0.46 -18.01 -21.11
CA LYS A 623 -0.18 -17.31 -22.24
C LYS A 623 0.24 -18.02 -23.53
N PRO A 624 -0.43 -17.79 -24.68
CA PRO A 624 -0.08 -18.48 -25.92
C PRO A 624 1.40 -18.39 -26.27
N LYS A 625 2.04 -17.23 -26.11
CA LYS A 625 3.45 -17.02 -26.46
C LYS A 625 4.37 -16.75 -25.27
N ALA A 626 3.88 -16.90 -24.04
CA ALA A 626 4.68 -16.54 -22.87
C ALA A 626 4.37 -17.39 -21.64
N VAL A 627 5.40 -17.77 -20.90
CA VAL A 627 5.30 -18.46 -19.62
C VAL A 627 6.11 -17.67 -18.61
N SER A 628 5.51 -17.31 -17.47
CA SER A 628 6.21 -16.59 -16.42
C SER A 628 5.93 -17.14 -15.04
N GLY A 629 6.91 -16.97 -14.15
CA GLY A 629 6.82 -17.37 -12.77
C GLY A 629 7.95 -16.80 -11.94
N PHE A 630 8.23 -17.43 -10.80
CA PHE A 630 9.37 -17.08 -9.95
C PHE A 630 10.04 -18.35 -9.40
N ALA A 631 11.32 -18.22 -9.07
CA ALA A 631 12.13 -19.26 -8.43
C ALA A 631 13.28 -18.63 -7.62
N PHE A 632 13.48 -19.08 -6.38
CA PHE A 632 14.60 -18.71 -5.51
C PHE A 632 14.85 -19.78 -4.45
N THR A 633 16.00 -19.74 -3.78
CA THR A 633 16.32 -20.65 -2.66
C THR A 633 16.44 -19.88 -1.35
N HIS A 634 16.51 -20.60 -0.23
CA HIS A 634 16.58 -20.03 1.11
C HIS A 634 17.95 -19.37 1.43
N HIS A 635 19.05 -19.87 0.84
CA HIS A 635 20.42 -19.54 1.30
C HIS A 635 21.40 -19.08 0.21
N HIS A 636 20.98 -18.91 -1.05
CA HIS A 636 21.90 -18.52 -2.12
C HIS A 636 21.49 -17.19 -2.75
N GLY A 637 22.42 -16.23 -2.79
CA GLY A 637 22.28 -14.99 -3.56
C GLY A 637 22.29 -15.20 -5.09
N LEU A 638 22.50 -16.44 -5.54
CA LEU A 638 22.54 -16.80 -6.96
C LEU A 638 21.12 -17.00 -7.51
N PRO A 639 20.87 -16.63 -8.78
CA PRO A 639 19.63 -16.94 -9.45
C PRO A 639 19.43 -18.45 -9.60
N VAL A 640 18.18 -18.91 -9.47
CA VAL A 640 17.79 -20.27 -9.84
C VAL A 640 17.67 -20.34 -11.36
N MET A 641 18.36 -21.28 -12.00
CA MET A 641 18.12 -21.58 -13.40
C MET A 641 16.82 -22.39 -13.53
N VAL A 642 15.93 -21.95 -14.41
CA VAL A 642 14.66 -22.62 -14.70
C VAL A 642 14.67 -23.12 -16.13
N GLN A 643 14.31 -24.38 -16.33
CA GLN A 643 14.11 -25.00 -17.63
C GLN A 643 12.61 -25.14 -17.91
N LEU A 644 12.18 -24.69 -19.09
CA LEU A 644 10.81 -24.80 -19.58
C LEU A 644 10.67 -26.04 -20.46
N LEU A 645 9.72 -26.91 -20.11
CA LEU A 645 9.32 -28.05 -20.91
C LEU A 645 7.90 -27.82 -21.45
N VAL A 646 7.70 -28.15 -22.73
CA VAL A 646 6.38 -28.19 -23.37
C VAL A 646 6.15 -29.60 -23.89
N ASN A 647 5.10 -30.27 -23.40
CA ASN A 647 4.78 -31.67 -23.69
C ASN A 647 5.98 -32.62 -23.44
N GLY A 648 6.76 -32.34 -22.39
CA GLY A 648 7.93 -33.13 -21.99
C GLY A 648 9.24 -32.81 -22.73
N ALA A 649 9.21 -31.98 -23.78
CA ALA A 649 10.41 -31.56 -24.49
C ALA A 649 10.94 -30.23 -23.92
N ALA A 650 12.24 -30.13 -23.66
CA ALA A 650 12.87 -28.88 -23.24
C ALA A 650 12.86 -27.86 -24.38
N VAL A 651 12.31 -26.66 -24.12
CA VAL A 651 12.13 -25.61 -25.14
C VAL A 651 12.97 -24.37 -24.85
N ALA A 652 13.21 -24.03 -23.58
CA ALA A 652 14.01 -22.88 -23.19
C ALA A 652 14.58 -23.04 -21.77
N SER A 653 15.62 -22.29 -21.44
CA SER A 653 16.13 -22.15 -20.07
C SER A 653 16.45 -20.69 -19.77
N SER A 654 16.22 -20.23 -18.54
CA SER A 654 16.51 -18.86 -18.12
C SER A 654 16.82 -18.80 -16.63
N ASN A 655 17.70 -17.89 -16.25
CA ASN A 655 17.93 -17.55 -14.85
C ASN A 655 16.77 -16.71 -14.30
N ALA A 656 16.28 -17.08 -13.13
CA ALA A 656 15.23 -16.37 -12.41
C ALA A 656 15.78 -15.04 -11.84
N THR A 657 15.80 -14.01 -12.67
CA THR A 657 16.42 -12.69 -12.41
C THR A 657 15.47 -11.52 -12.61
N ALA A 658 14.32 -11.74 -13.26
CA ALA A 658 13.34 -10.70 -13.50
C ALA A 658 12.72 -10.22 -12.18
N MET A 659 12.38 -8.93 -12.12
CA MET A 659 11.73 -8.37 -10.94
C MET A 659 10.31 -8.94 -10.76
N ARG A 660 9.95 -9.23 -9.51
CA ARG A 660 8.59 -9.59 -9.07
C ARG A 660 8.17 -8.65 -7.95
N PRO A 661 7.61 -7.47 -8.28
CA PRO A 661 7.21 -6.44 -7.32
C PRO A 661 6.41 -6.93 -6.11
N PRO A 662 5.40 -7.80 -6.26
CA PRO A 662 4.62 -8.28 -5.12
C PRO A 662 5.45 -9.12 -4.15
N LEU A 663 6.44 -9.88 -4.66
CA LEU A 663 7.32 -10.70 -3.84
C LEU A 663 8.40 -9.87 -3.15
N ARG A 664 8.89 -8.80 -3.79
CA ARG A 664 9.78 -7.82 -3.13
C ARG A 664 9.12 -7.20 -1.90
N GLY A 665 7.87 -6.73 -2.04
CA GLY A 665 7.13 -6.11 -0.94
C GLY A 665 6.88 -7.04 0.25
N LEU A 666 6.97 -8.35 0.01
CA LEU A 666 6.87 -9.39 1.02
C LEU A 666 8.24 -9.95 1.45
N GLY A 667 9.35 -9.30 1.09
CA GLY A 667 10.70 -9.67 1.55
C GLY A 667 11.28 -10.91 0.88
N ALA A 668 10.96 -11.19 -0.39
CA ALA A 668 11.64 -12.23 -1.15
C ALA A 668 13.14 -11.90 -1.35
N PRO A 669 14.03 -12.92 -1.47
CA PRO A 669 15.45 -12.73 -1.71
C PRO A 669 15.77 -11.91 -2.96
N ARG A 670 17.03 -11.47 -3.06
CA ARG A 670 17.56 -10.75 -4.23
C ARG A 670 16.70 -9.52 -4.58
N HIS A 671 16.15 -8.87 -3.55
CA HIS A 671 15.24 -7.72 -3.67
C HIS A 671 14.05 -7.97 -4.63
N GLY A 672 13.56 -9.21 -4.70
CA GLY A 672 12.49 -9.62 -5.59
C GLY A 672 12.89 -9.88 -7.04
N CYS A 673 14.19 -9.82 -7.39
CA CYS A 673 14.73 -10.25 -8.69
C CYS A 673 14.78 -11.79 -8.77
N VAL A 674 13.62 -12.43 -8.70
CA VAL A 674 13.46 -13.89 -8.60
C VAL A 674 12.55 -14.45 -9.69
N GLY A 675 12.21 -13.64 -10.69
CA GLY A 675 11.28 -13.97 -11.76
C GLY A 675 11.94 -14.64 -12.95
N PHE A 676 11.25 -15.57 -13.60
CA PHE A 676 11.61 -16.07 -14.93
C PHE A 676 10.50 -15.75 -15.92
N ASP A 677 10.90 -15.37 -17.14
CA ASP A 677 10.00 -15.01 -18.24
C ASP A 677 10.49 -15.69 -19.52
N PHE A 678 9.66 -16.57 -20.07
CA PHE A 678 9.95 -17.26 -21.33
C PHE A 678 9.05 -16.69 -22.43
N ILE A 679 9.66 -16.36 -23.56
CA ILE A 679 8.94 -16.00 -24.79
C ILE A 679 9.08 -17.17 -25.77
N LEU A 680 7.94 -17.74 -26.16
CA LEU A 680 7.89 -18.90 -27.05
C LEU A 680 7.86 -18.46 -28.51
N ALA A 681 8.74 -19.05 -29.33
CA ALA A 681 8.77 -18.80 -30.77
C ALA A 681 7.47 -19.25 -31.46
N LYS A 682 6.90 -20.38 -31.03
CA LYS A 682 5.61 -20.90 -31.48
C LYS A 682 4.57 -20.78 -30.36
N PRO A 683 3.34 -20.34 -30.65
CA PRO A 683 2.30 -20.28 -29.63
C PRO A 683 1.89 -21.68 -29.16
N LEU A 684 1.56 -21.80 -27.89
CA LEU A 684 1.00 -23.01 -27.28
C LEU A 684 -0.34 -23.36 -27.93
N ALA A 685 -0.48 -24.62 -28.31
CA ALA A 685 -1.73 -25.19 -28.78
C ALA A 685 -2.65 -25.53 -27.61
N ARG A 686 -3.97 -25.53 -27.87
CA ARG A 686 -4.96 -25.92 -26.87
C ARG A 686 -4.65 -27.34 -26.39
N GLY A 687 -4.46 -27.49 -25.08
CA GLY A 687 -4.18 -28.77 -24.44
C GLY A 687 -2.71 -29.03 -24.15
N ASP A 688 -1.78 -28.19 -24.63
CA ASP A 688 -0.35 -28.33 -24.33
C ASP A 688 -0.08 -28.27 -22.84
N HIS A 689 0.84 -29.13 -22.40
CA HIS A 689 1.31 -29.19 -21.01
C HIS A 689 2.63 -28.43 -20.88
N VAL A 690 2.64 -27.44 -20.01
CA VAL A 690 3.80 -26.63 -19.68
C VAL A 690 4.29 -27.03 -18.30
N GLU A 691 5.58 -27.30 -18.18
CA GLU A 691 6.27 -27.57 -16.92
C GLU A 691 7.51 -26.69 -16.80
N CYS A 692 7.80 -26.21 -15.59
CA CYS A 692 9.05 -25.52 -15.28
C CYS A 692 9.81 -26.34 -14.24
N ILE A 693 11.09 -26.61 -14.50
CA ILE A 693 11.96 -27.39 -13.62
C ILE A 693 13.13 -26.53 -13.17
N ALA A 694 13.40 -26.49 -11.87
CA ALA A 694 14.58 -25.82 -11.33
C ALA A 694 15.84 -26.68 -11.51
N GLN A 695 16.94 -26.06 -11.93
CA GLN A 695 18.22 -26.71 -12.15
C GLN A 695 19.27 -26.21 -11.15
N PRO A 696 20.18 -27.09 -10.66
CA PRO A 696 20.32 -28.50 -11.01
C PRO A 696 19.45 -29.46 -10.18
N SER A 697 18.59 -28.97 -9.28
CA SER A 697 17.84 -29.83 -8.34
C SER A 697 16.83 -30.77 -9.01
N GLY A 698 16.40 -30.48 -10.23
CA GLY A 698 15.34 -31.22 -10.91
C GLY A 698 13.96 -31.01 -10.28
N GLN A 699 13.81 -30.08 -9.34
CA GLN A 699 12.54 -29.83 -8.67
C GLN A 699 11.53 -29.20 -9.63
N SER A 700 10.35 -29.81 -9.77
CA SER A 700 9.24 -29.22 -10.52
C SER A 700 8.71 -27.96 -9.80
N LEU A 701 8.63 -26.86 -10.54
CA LEU A 701 7.98 -25.59 -10.15
C LEU A 701 6.50 -25.57 -10.58
N GLY A 702 5.97 -26.73 -10.96
CA GLY A 702 4.57 -26.97 -11.29
C GLY A 702 4.32 -27.15 -12.77
N THR A 703 3.17 -27.77 -13.03
CA THR A 703 2.66 -28.06 -14.36
C THR A 703 1.36 -27.31 -14.60
N ARG A 704 1.14 -26.83 -15.82
CA ARG A 704 -0.08 -26.15 -16.26
C ARG A 704 -0.47 -26.63 -17.65
N ARG A 705 -1.76 -26.92 -17.83
CA ARG A 705 -2.32 -27.21 -19.15
C ARG A 705 -2.83 -25.93 -19.77
N TRP A 706 -2.36 -25.57 -20.95
CA TRP A 706 -2.83 -24.38 -21.66
C TRP A 706 -4.22 -24.61 -22.24
N GLN A 707 -5.16 -23.73 -21.88
CA GLN A 707 -6.46 -23.63 -22.51
C GLN A 707 -6.76 -22.17 -22.82
N PRO A 708 -7.27 -21.84 -24.03
CA PRO A 708 -7.68 -20.49 -24.33
C PRO A 708 -8.82 -20.06 -23.39
N PRO A 709 -8.86 -18.78 -22.96
CA PRO A 709 -9.92 -18.28 -22.10
C PRO A 709 -11.29 -18.51 -22.75
N ALA A 710 -12.28 -18.95 -21.96
CA ALA A 710 -13.65 -19.07 -22.44
C ALA A 710 -14.11 -17.71 -22.99
N LYS A 711 -14.62 -17.67 -24.22
CA LYS A 711 -15.24 -16.46 -24.77
C LYS A 711 -16.33 -16.04 -23.77
N LYS A 712 -16.20 -14.87 -23.15
CA LYS A 712 -17.31 -14.27 -22.40
C LYS A 712 -18.51 -14.23 -23.34
N ALA A 713 -19.61 -14.85 -22.96
CA ALA A 713 -20.88 -14.65 -23.65
C ALA A 713 -21.14 -13.13 -23.66
N LYS A 714 -21.37 -12.60 -24.86
CA LYS A 714 -21.60 -11.18 -25.08
C LYS A 714 -22.87 -10.71 -24.38
#